data_AF-M7P5J5-F1
#
_entry.id   AF-M7P5J5-F1
#
_cell.length_a   1.000
_cell.length_b   1.000
_cell.length_c   1.000
_cell.angle_alpha   90.00
_cell.angle_beta   90.00
_cell.angle_gamma   90.00
#
_symmetry.space_group_name_H-M   'P 1'
#
loop_
_entity.id
_entity.type
_entity.pdbx_description
1 polymer ?
#
loop_
_entity_poly.entity_id
_entity_poly.type
_entity_poly.pdbx_seq_one_letter_code
_entity_poly.pdbx_strand_id
1 'polypeptide(L)'
;MERFKEIIGQLRPYQNIAITKINSYLSSDSVKQALVKMPMGTGKTIVISITSSILAQDTSVLIVAPSTAVKNQLIFEIQQGCWDKLGVDYRPSQEVCGVIPSSLIVKESPTIYVTTIQALVKLKNDSNEGFRKLQQVIGLIIFDEGHREPAEAWRGIIRSFEKKSILFTATPIRNDKNKFNLDENFIFSYSHQEALSDQYIRQTEFKLLPNINDPREFANEIFTRYQDYIEEFDESDSGLKCIIRCGDSDTIQSMVEELEGKVQVIGIHENFVKSSNPNLITQVPSDIQNRSEKVWIHQYKLIEGIDNKQFCVLAIFDPLSDSRSLVQQVGRVIRKGDFEINALVLIKEKDAFQMDWWNSYINFEQLLSNNPENLMFNYEEYFNQVRDANPTATYMENRFLRRFDLEREHDSYEKLKKYQLPLKVNIYKNQSRFDKLETIKTIFSIILYDLHENDYLILDEFEVDSISTGCIVYSRYENSNILVNESFLEVKLEIILFRLLNNKLYIYSSTTYLPSLLSEGWKRINANTLKQLLLRDSKVSQVTIQNGGVSHNNFSRMIMDAEDVSSMTPDITDKYNLCTTLVGSKKVEKSTIRNYLGFSNARVSQSDKNVDLLTYIGWLDKIDAQLSETSKEIHPIFNRFATVTDVPNELTPSSILIYFDPNIVFLTYSYGTLTELDQLFYTVRNSKFNLRWDNRSFEINIAYSMDEGRYILKYSEGTEKLNIVVNQYNKGKIELLDWLNEEQSFQIILKGNLDRYFKGTFFKTGIPSDFDSLINIMDEYEIDLPGNVKLNEKGANKSAILQEWHNAWDKNSLFHLVANRGIDINNNAHIKSLLSDADYIICTDLQTEVADFITISESKETVSFIHCKAGKSKLSATTFQEVSGQIIKNLDYVNKGSTKKPIYDYWDKEWKHESYRVKVNRKIANPHNLTASEIWSKLKDIQQSPTSKTYVIALMGNAFSKSSYLNEKRKQYGDQKPEIIQIDYLLNQTAIAVQRAQAEFILSFNKC
;
A
#
# COMPACT_ATOMS: atom_id res chain seq x y z
N MET A 1 -35.23 -51.41 4.45
CA MET A 1 -33.98 -52.22 4.42
C MET A 1 -33.78 -52.92 3.08
N GLU A 2 -34.75 -53.65 2.51
CA GLU A 2 -34.59 -54.31 1.19
C GLU A 2 -34.34 -53.33 0.03
N ARG A 3 -35.11 -52.24 -0.07
CA ARG A 3 -34.88 -51.18 -1.08
C ARG A 3 -33.52 -50.48 -0.96
N PHE A 4 -32.98 -50.38 0.25
CA PHE A 4 -31.65 -49.80 0.46
C PHE A 4 -30.55 -50.74 -0.05
N LYS A 5 -30.72 -52.05 0.11
CA LYS A 5 -29.80 -53.06 -0.45
C LYS A 5 -29.83 -53.06 -1.98
N GLU A 6 -31.01 -52.86 -2.58
CA GLU A 6 -31.17 -52.72 -4.04
C GLU A 6 -30.44 -51.48 -4.57
N ILE A 7 -30.61 -50.31 -3.92
CA ILE A 7 -29.92 -49.07 -4.28
C ILE A 7 -28.39 -49.23 -4.15
N ILE A 8 -27.91 -49.80 -3.05
CA ILE A 8 -26.47 -50.07 -2.82
C ILE A 8 -25.89 -50.96 -3.94
N GLY A 9 -26.66 -51.93 -4.44
CA GLY A 9 -26.24 -52.81 -5.53
C GLY A 9 -26.02 -52.12 -6.87
N GLN A 10 -26.62 -50.95 -7.09
CA GLN A 10 -26.48 -50.15 -8.32
C GLN A 10 -25.36 -49.10 -8.23
N LEU A 11 -24.80 -48.86 -7.04
CA LEU A 11 -23.74 -47.89 -6.84
C LEU A 11 -22.39 -48.41 -7.29
N ARG A 12 -21.55 -47.49 -7.78
CA ARG A 12 -20.14 -47.79 -8.07
C ARG A 12 -19.40 -48.12 -6.78
N PRO A 13 -18.36 -48.98 -6.79
CA PRO A 13 -17.68 -49.42 -5.57
C PRO A 13 -17.22 -48.28 -4.66
N TYR A 14 -16.61 -47.23 -5.22
CA TYR A 14 -16.14 -46.07 -4.47
C TYR A 14 -17.30 -45.25 -3.86
N GLN A 15 -18.48 -45.21 -4.49
CA GLN A 15 -19.67 -44.55 -3.94
C GLN A 15 -20.18 -45.30 -2.71
N ASN A 16 -20.15 -46.64 -2.73
CA ASN A 16 -20.51 -47.47 -1.57
C ASN A 16 -19.57 -47.24 -0.38
N ILE A 17 -18.27 -47.10 -0.64
CA ILE A 17 -17.29 -46.77 0.41
C ILE A 17 -17.56 -45.37 1.00
N ALA A 18 -17.83 -44.38 0.15
CA ALA A 18 -18.19 -43.03 0.58
C ALA A 18 -19.43 -43.03 1.48
N ILE A 19 -20.51 -43.71 1.06
CA ILE A 19 -21.75 -43.84 1.84
C ILE A 19 -21.51 -44.53 3.17
N THR A 20 -20.68 -45.57 3.22
CA THR A 20 -20.33 -46.27 4.46
C THR A 20 -19.58 -45.34 5.43
N LYS A 21 -18.63 -44.56 4.93
CA LYS A 21 -17.88 -43.57 5.72
C LYS A 21 -18.79 -42.47 6.27
N ILE A 22 -19.70 -41.95 5.43
CA ILE A 22 -20.70 -40.96 5.83
C ILE A 22 -21.63 -41.53 6.90
N ASN A 23 -22.12 -42.75 6.75
CA ASN A 23 -22.99 -43.37 7.74
C ASN A 23 -22.29 -43.51 9.11
N SER A 24 -21.01 -43.91 9.11
CA SER A 24 -20.18 -43.95 10.32
C SER A 24 -20.05 -42.56 10.98
N TYR A 25 -19.81 -41.52 10.19
CA TYR A 25 -19.76 -40.13 10.68
C TYR A 25 -21.09 -39.69 11.29
N LEU A 26 -22.21 -39.94 10.62
CA LEU A 26 -23.54 -39.57 11.10
C LEU A 26 -23.87 -40.26 12.43
N SER A 27 -23.40 -41.48 12.66
CA SER A 27 -23.55 -42.22 13.93
C SER A 27 -22.52 -41.89 15.01
N SER A 28 -21.48 -41.10 14.72
CA SER A 28 -20.41 -40.75 15.68
C SER A 28 -20.78 -39.57 16.61
N ASP A 29 -19.94 -39.28 17.61
CA ASP A 29 -20.06 -38.06 18.43
C ASP A 29 -19.17 -36.90 17.93
N SER A 30 -18.67 -36.99 16.68
CA SER A 30 -17.79 -35.96 16.14
C SER A 30 -18.49 -34.62 15.99
N VAL A 31 -17.83 -33.58 16.48
CA VAL A 31 -18.22 -32.16 16.34
C VAL A 31 -17.48 -31.47 15.19
N LYS A 32 -16.52 -32.16 14.56
CA LYS A 32 -15.79 -31.69 13.38
C LYS A 32 -16.51 -32.14 12.11
N GLN A 33 -16.14 -31.57 10.97
CA GLN A 33 -16.79 -31.79 9.67
C GLN A 33 -16.24 -33.05 8.99
N ALA A 34 -17.06 -33.74 8.21
CA ALA A 34 -16.59 -34.82 7.32
C ALA A 34 -16.26 -34.28 5.92
N LEU A 35 -15.34 -34.95 5.21
CA LEU A 35 -14.94 -34.59 3.85
C LEU A 35 -15.14 -35.76 2.89
N VAL A 36 -15.82 -35.50 1.76
CA VAL A 36 -16.01 -36.43 0.66
C VAL A 36 -15.41 -35.79 -0.59
N LYS A 37 -14.17 -36.18 -0.89
CA LYS A 37 -13.44 -35.72 -2.08
C LYS A 37 -13.67 -36.68 -3.23
N MET A 38 -14.29 -36.18 -4.31
CA MET A 38 -14.61 -36.97 -5.50
C MET A 38 -14.39 -36.13 -6.78
N PRO A 39 -13.70 -36.64 -7.81
CA PRO A 39 -13.44 -35.90 -9.04
C PRO A 39 -14.74 -35.56 -9.77
N MET A 40 -14.70 -34.50 -10.58
CA MET A 40 -15.82 -34.15 -11.46
C MET A 40 -16.20 -35.33 -12.36
N GLY A 41 -17.50 -35.55 -12.56
CA GLY A 41 -18.01 -36.63 -13.43
C GLY A 41 -18.15 -38.01 -12.77
N THR A 42 -17.74 -38.17 -11.51
CA THR A 42 -17.80 -39.48 -10.79
C THR A 42 -19.11 -39.73 -10.02
N GLY A 43 -20.12 -38.87 -10.20
CA GLY A 43 -21.44 -39.04 -9.59
C GLY A 43 -21.54 -38.56 -8.13
N LYS A 44 -20.81 -37.51 -7.76
CA LYS A 44 -20.86 -36.86 -6.42
C LYS A 44 -22.30 -36.53 -5.98
N THR A 45 -23.13 -36.08 -6.92
CA THR A 45 -24.55 -35.77 -6.69
C THR A 45 -25.35 -36.99 -6.23
N ILE A 46 -25.03 -38.20 -6.71
CA ILE A 46 -25.71 -39.44 -6.27
C ILE A 46 -25.43 -39.69 -4.78
N VAL A 47 -24.19 -39.48 -4.34
CA VAL A 47 -23.79 -39.64 -2.93
C VAL A 47 -24.51 -38.60 -2.05
N ILE A 48 -24.62 -37.35 -2.52
CA ILE A 48 -25.41 -36.30 -1.86
C ILE A 48 -26.87 -36.72 -1.73
N SER A 49 -27.51 -37.17 -2.82
CA SER A 49 -28.92 -37.59 -2.85
C SER A 49 -29.22 -38.73 -1.89
N ILE A 50 -28.36 -39.74 -1.81
CA ILE A 50 -28.52 -40.86 -0.88
C ILE A 50 -28.30 -40.42 0.57
N THR A 51 -27.29 -39.57 0.80
CA THR A 51 -27.03 -39.02 2.14
C THR A 51 -28.23 -38.23 2.65
N SER A 52 -28.77 -37.31 1.84
CA SER A 52 -29.87 -36.46 2.25
C SER A 52 -31.19 -37.21 2.38
N SER A 53 -31.49 -38.13 1.43
CA SER A 53 -32.82 -38.74 1.29
C SER A 53 -32.98 -40.05 2.05
N ILE A 54 -31.87 -40.76 2.32
CA ILE A 54 -31.91 -42.10 2.93
C ILE A 54 -31.17 -42.11 4.26
N LEU A 55 -29.89 -41.71 4.30
CA LEU A 55 -29.14 -41.75 5.56
C LEU A 55 -29.65 -40.74 6.58
N ALA A 56 -30.15 -39.59 6.10
CA ALA A 56 -30.69 -38.51 6.92
C ALA A 56 -32.22 -38.37 6.78
N GLN A 57 -32.94 -39.46 6.43
CA GLN A 57 -34.38 -39.42 6.14
C GLN A 57 -35.24 -38.87 7.29
N ASP A 58 -34.79 -39.05 8.54
CA ASP A 58 -35.54 -38.70 9.76
C ASP A 58 -35.20 -37.28 10.28
N THR A 59 -34.36 -36.51 9.57
CA THR A 59 -33.98 -35.14 9.93
C THR A 59 -34.17 -34.18 8.77
N SER A 60 -34.28 -32.87 9.05
CA SER A 60 -34.17 -31.85 8.01
C SER A 60 -32.71 -31.61 7.64
N VAL A 61 -32.44 -31.53 6.34
CA VAL A 61 -31.10 -31.41 5.75
C VAL A 61 -30.99 -30.08 5.01
N LEU A 62 -29.90 -29.34 5.22
CA LEU A 62 -29.59 -28.12 4.48
C LEU A 62 -28.45 -28.39 3.50
N ILE A 63 -28.75 -28.35 2.20
CA ILE A 63 -27.78 -28.49 1.12
C ILE A 63 -27.43 -27.10 0.59
N VAL A 64 -26.16 -26.74 0.66
CA VAL A 64 -25.66 -25.45 0.20
C VAL A 64 -24.89 -25.63 -1.09
N ALA A 65 -25.40 -25.02 -2.15
CA ALA A 65 -24.83 -25.02 -3.49
C ALA A 65 -24.09 -23.71 -3.80
N PRO A 66 -23.10 -23.72 -4.70
CA PRO A 66 -22.31 -22.53 -5.02
C PRO A 66 -23.04 -21.50 -5.88
N SER A 67 -24.04 -21.94 -6.65
CA SER A 67 -24.79 -21.08 -7.56
C SER A 67 -26.24 -21.51 -7.67
N THR A 68 -27.10 -20.60 -8.15
CA THR A 68 -28.52 -20.89 -8.37
C THR A 68 -28.72 -22.01 -9.41
N ALA A 69 -27.83 -22.11 -10.41
CA ALA A 69 -27.87 -23.17 -11.41
C ALA A 69 -27.64 -24.55 -10.76
N VAL A 70 -26.59 -24.69 -9.95
CA VAL A 70 -26.29 -25.93 -9.21
C VAL A 70 -27.40 -26.24 -8.20
N LYS A 71 -27.93 -25.23 -7.50
CA LYS A 71 -29.08 -25.39 -6.59
C LYS A 71 -30.27 -26.05 -7.30
N ASN A 72 -30.67 -25.51 -8.44
CA ASN A 72 -31.82 -26.02 -9.20
C ASN A 72 -31.55 -27.43 -9.75
N GLN A 73 -30.31 -27.68 -10.19
CA GLN A 73 -29.88 -29.02 -10.61
C GLN A 73 -29.99 -30.03 -9.45
N LEU A 74 -29.46 -29.69 -8.27
CA LEU A 74 -29.53 -30.57 -7.09
C LEU A 74 -30.97 -30.87 -6.67
N ILE A 75 -31.88 -29.89 -6.73
CA ILE A 75 -33.31 -30.13 -6.44
C ILE A 75 -33.87 -31.21 -7.37
N PHE A 76 -33.67 -31.08 -8.67
CA PHE A 76 -34.15 -32.06 -9.65
C PHE A 76 -33.51 -33.44 -9.46
N GLU A 77 -32.19 -33.49 -9.27
CA GLU A 77 -31.43 -34.72 -9.09
C GLU A 77 -31.85 -35.49 -7.83
N ILE A 78 -32.09 -34.80 -6.72
CA ILE A 78 -32.51 -35.42 -5.45
C ILE A 78 -33.98 -35.87 -5.53
N GLN A 79 -34.86 -35.10 -6.16
CA GLN A 79 -36.27 -35.44 -6.29
C GLN A 79 -36.49 -36.66 -7.19
N GLN A 80 -35.76 -36.73 -8.31
CA GLN A 80 -36.02 -37.73 -9.35
C GLN A 80 -34.75 -38.16 -10.10
N GLY A 81 -33.93 -37.21 -10.57
CA GLY A 81 -32.91 -37.50 -11.59
C GLY A 81 -31.88 -38.56 -11.23
N CYS A 82 -31.42 -38.62 -9.97
CA CYS A 82 -30.46 -39.62 -9.52
C CYS A 82 -31.07 -41.04 -9.49
N TRP A 83 -32.35 -41.15 -9.15
CA TRP A 83 -33.04 -42.44 -9.04
C TRP A 83 -33.30 -43.04 -10.42
N ASP A 84 -33.70 -42.20 -11.37
CA ASP A 84 -33.85 -42.57 -12.78
C ASP A 84 -32.51 -43.07 -13.35
N LYS A 85 -31.40 -42.37 -13.07
CA LYS A 85 -30.03 -42.76 -13.49
C LYS A 85 -29.58 -44.09 -12.89
N LEU A 86 -30.02 -44.42 -11.68
CA LEU A 86 -29.74 -45.70 -11.02
C LEU A 86 -30.70 -46.82 -11.46
N GLY A 87 -31.75 -46.50 -12.22
CA GLY A 87 -32.77 -47.48 -12.63
C GLY A 87 -33.62 -48.01 -11.48
N VAL A 88 -33.78 -47.24 -10.40
CA VAL A 88 -34.52 -47.64 -9.20
C VAL A 88 -35.79 -46.80 -9.03
N ASP A 89 -36.91 -47.46 -8.72
CA ASP A 89 -38.17 -46.78 -8.40
C ASP A 89 -38.17 -46.31 -6.93
N TYR A 90 -37.47 -45.21 -6.68
CA TYR A 90 -37.39 -44.58 -5.37
C TYR A 90 -37.68 -43.08 -5.47
N ARG A 91 -38.40 -42.56 -4.46
CA ARG A 91 -38.57 -41.13 -4.23
C ARG A 91 -38.33 -40.80 -2.76
N PRO A 92 -37.69 -39.68 -2.44
CA PRO A 92 -37.50 -39.24 -1.07
C PRO A 92 -38.84 -39.11 -0.34
N SER A 93 -38.90 -39.57 0.92
CA SER A 93 -40.05 -39.32 1.80
C SER A 93 -40.10 -37.87 2.29
N GLN A 94 -38.94 -37.24 2.40
CA GLN A 94 -38.79 -35.82 2.70
C GLN A 94 -39.19 -34.98 1.50
N GLU A 95 -39.83 -33.84 1.77
CA GLU A 95 -40.03 -32.84 0.73
C GLU A 95 -38.71 -32.17 0.38
N VAL A 96 -38.43 -31.98 -0.91
CA VAL A 96 -37.23 -31.29 -1.39
C VAL A 96 -37.64 -29.91 -1.88
N CYS A 97 -37.15 -28.84 -1.24
CA CYS A 97 -37.51 -27.48 -1.59
C CYS A 97 -36.31 -26.53 -1.65
N GLY A 98 -36.39 -25.55 -2.56
CA GLY A 98 -35.38 -24.50 -2.67
C GLY A 98 -35.63 -23.37 -1.68
N VAL A 99 -34.60 -22.89 -0.99
CA VAL A 99 -34.71 -21.72 -0.11
C VAL A 99 -34.77 -20.44 -0.94
N ILE A 100 -35.83 -19.67 -0.72
CA ILE A 100 -36.03 -18.33 -1.29
C ILE A 100 -36.22 -17.38 -0.10
N PRO A 101 -35.29 -16.44 0.16
CA PRO A 101 -35.31 -15.65 1.40
C PRO A 101 -36.62 -14.90 1.67
N SER A 102 -37.28 -14.40 0.63
CA SER A 102 -38.53 -13.63 0.72
C SER A 102 -39.79 -14.48 0.96
N SER A 103 -39.73 -15.79 0.76
CA SER A 103 -40.90 -16.68 0.82
C SER A 103 -40.61 -18.01 1.53
N LEU A 104 -39.60 -18.03 2.40
CA LEU A 104 -39.22 -19.23 3.13
C LEU A 104 -40.33 -19.62 4.12
N ILE A 105 -40.83 -20.84 3.98
CA ILE A 105 -41.70 -21.48 4.96
C ILE A 105 -40.92 -22.65 5.57
N VAL A 106 -40.54 -22.51 6.84
CA VAL A 106 -39.85 -23.57 7.59
C VAL A 106 -40.89 -24.59 8.06
N LYS A 107 -40.65 -25.87 7.79
CA LYS A 107 -41.54 -26.98 8.12
C LYS A 107 -40.96 -27.74 9.31
N GLU A 108 -41.83 -28.23 10.18
CA GLU A 108 -41.42 -29.07 11.32
C GLU A 108 -41.18 -30.54 10.93
N SER A 109 -41.75 -31.00 9.82
CA SER A 109 -41.47 -32.32 9.26
C SER A 109 -40.09 -32.39 8.59
N PRO A 110 -39.41 -33.54 8.60
CA PRO A 110 -38.15 -33.75 7.89
C PRO A 110 -38.22 -33.26 6.43
N THR A 111 -37.38 -32.28 6.09
CA THR A 111 -37.38 -31.59 4.79
C THR A 111 -35.95 -31.39 4.29
N ILE A 112 -35.72 -31.57 2.98
CA ILE A 112 -34.45 -31.30 2.32
C ILE A 112 -34.50 -29.88 1.73
N TYR A 113 -33.79 -28.96 2.35
CA TYR A 113 -33.65 -27.57 1.91
C TYR A 113 -32.41 -27.42 1.02
N VAL A 114 -32.57 -26.88 -0.18
CA VAL A 114 -31.44 -26.59 -1.09
C VAL A 114 -31.31 -25.08 -1.28
N THR A 115 -30.13 -24.51 -1.02
CA THR A 115 -29.91 -23.05 -1.01
C THR A 115 -28.58 -22.67 -1.65
N THR A 116 -28.32 -21.36 -1.75
CA THR A 116 -26.98 -20.81 -2.01
C THR A 116 -26.48 -20.03 -0.80
N ILE A 117 -25.16 -19.79 -0.75
CA ILE A 117 -24.53 -18.99 0.29
C ILE A 117 -25.12 -17.58 0.36
N GLN A 118 -25.28 -16.92 -0.80
CA GLN A 118 -25.81 -15.57 -0.87
C GLN A 118 -27.27 -15.52 -0.37
N ALA A 119 -28.06 -16.56 -0.62
CA ALA A 119 -29.42 -16.66 -0.11
C ALA A 119 -29.44 -16.79 1.43
N LEU A 120 -28.51 -17.54 2.02
CA LEU A 120 -28.40 -17.65 3.49
C LEU A 120 -27.96 -16.32 4.14
N VAL A 121 -26.97 -15.63 3.57
CA VAL A 121 -26.52 -14.31 4.05
C VAL A 121 -27.68 -13.32 3.99
N LYS A 122 -28.39 -13.28 2.86
CA LYS A 122 -29.57 -12.44 2.70
C LYS A 122 -30.68 -12.79 3.69
N LEU A 123 -30.94 -14.08 3.93
CA LEU A 123 -31.92 -14.53 4.91
C LEU A 123 -31.56 -14.05 6.32
N LYS A 124 -30.30 -14.16 6.74
CA LYS A 124 -29.84 -13.69 8.05
C LYS A 124 -30.00 -12.18 8.22
N ASN A 125 -29.70 -11.41 7.17
CA ASN A 125 -29.79 -9.95 7.19
C ASN A 125 -31.23 -9.44 7.11
N ASP A 126 -32.05 -9.99 6.21
CA ASP A 126 -33.40 -9.50 5.92
C ASP A 126 -34.46 -10.10 6.87
N SER A 127 -34.26 -11.33 7.35
CA SER A 127 -35.24 -12.07 8.17
C SER A 127 -34.55 -12.96 9.21
N ASN A 128 -34.02 -12.33 10.26
CA ASN A 128 -33.33 -13.02 11.35
C ASN A 128 -34.22 -14.08 12.04
N GLU A 129 -35.54 -13.89 12.07
CA GLU A 129 -36.48 -14.88 12.60
C GLU A 129 -36.57 -16.13 11.72
N GLY A 130 -36.68 -15.97 10.40
CA GLY A 130 -36.72 -17.10 9.46
C GLY A 130 -35.42 -17.89 9.46
N PHE A 131 -34.27 -17.20 9.57
CA PHE A 131 -32.97 -17.83 9.73
C PHE A 131 -32.89 -18.66 11.02
N ARG A 132 -33.31 -18.11 12.17
CA ARG A 132 -33.33 -18.84 13.46
C ARG A 132 -34.24 -20.06 13.44
N LYS A 133 -35.43 -19.96 12.83
CA LYS A 133 -36.34 -21.10 12.65
C LYS A 133 -35.68 -22.21 11.82
N LEU A 134 -35.00 -21.83 10.73
CA LEU A 134 -34.25 -22.80 9.92
C LEU A 134 -33.14 -23.47 10.75
N GLN A 135 -32.37 -22.71 11.54
CA GLN A 135 -31.33 -23.28 12.41
C GLN A 135 -31.85 -24.30 13.42
N GLN A 136 -33.06 -24.11 13.93
CA GLN A 136 -33.67 -25.01 14.91
C GLN A 136 -34.07 -26.36 14.31
N VAL A 137 -34.58 -26.39 13.07
CA VAL A 137 -35.09 -27.62 12.44
C VAL A 137 -34.00 -28.43 11.74
N ILE A 138 -32.93 -27.79 11.26
CA ILE A 138 -31.86 -28.47 10.53
C ILE A 138 -31.03 -29.35 11.48
N GLY A 139 -30.84 -30.62 11.12
CA GLY A 139 -29.98 -31.55 11.84
C GLY A 139 -28.69 -31.92 11.10
N LEU A 140 -28.62 -31.69 9.79
CA LEU A 140 -27.44 -31.98 8.95
C LEU A 140 -27.24 -30.90 7.89
N ILE A 141 -25.99 -30.51 7.66
CA ILE A 141 -25.62 -29.57 6.59
C ILE A 141 -24.70 -30.26 5.59
N ILE A 142 -25.00 -30.12 4.30
CA ILE A 142 -24.20 -30.66 3.20
C ILE A 142 -23.75 -29.49 2.33
N PHE A 143 -22.46 -29.43 2.05
CA PHE A 143 -21.90 -28.43 1.14
C PHE A 143 -21.48 -29.08 -0.17
N ASP A 144 -22.07 -28.64 -1.28
CA ASP A 144 -21.56 -28.96 -2.59
C ASP A 144 -20.53 -27.90 -3.01
N GLU A 145 -19.39 -28.35 -3.52
CA GLU A 145 -18.22 -27.52 -3.80
C GLU A 145 -17.77 -26.75 -2.54
N GLY A 146 -17.61 -27.47 -1.41
CA GLY A 146 -17.30 -26.90 -0.08
C GLY A 146 -16.01 -26.04 0.00
N HIS A 147 -15.17 -26.06 -1.04
CA HIS A 147 -14.01 -25.19 -1.22
C HIS A 147 -14.34 -23.80 -1.80
N ARG A 148 -15.57 -23.53 -2.26
CA ARG A 148 -16.02 -22.21 -2.76
C ARG A 148 -16.35 -21.31 -1.60
N GLU A 149 -15.31 -20.87 -0.91
CA GLU A 149 -15.43 -20.00 0.25
C GLU A 149 -15.11 -18.55 -0.11
N PRO A 150 -16.11 -17.66 -0.14
CA PRO A 150 -15.88 -16.23 0.06
C PRO A 150 -16.46 -15.76 1.41
N ALA A 151 -15.64 -14.97 2.12
CA ALA A 151 -15.94 -14.06 3.24
C ALA A 151 -16.28 -14.63 4.64
N GLU A 152 -15.78 -13.90 5.64
CA GLU A 152 -16.05 -13.96 7.10
C GLU A 152 -17.53 -14.22 7.45
N ALA A 153 -18.46 -13.64 6.67
CA ALA A 153 -19.91 -13.79 6.84
C ALA A 153 -20.41 -15.24 6.66
N TRP A 154 -19.80 -16.03 5.77
CA TRP A 154 -20.21 -17.42 5.51
C TRP A 154 -19.81 -18.35 6.67
N ARG A 155 -18.59 -18.20 7.20
CA ARG A 155 -18.13 -18.95 8.39
C ARG A 155 -19.01 -18.68 9.60
N GLY A 156 -19.26 -17.40 9.87
CA GLY A 156 -20.13 -16.99 10.97
C GLY A 156 -21.54 -17.56 10.85
N ILE A 157 -22.05 -17.71 9.62
CA ILE A 157 -23.34 -18.37 9.37
C ILE A 157 -23.26 -19.87 9.67
N ILE A 158 -22.30 -20.60 9.11
CA ILE A 158 -22.23 -22.07 9.27
C ILE A 158 -21.92 -22.46 10.70
N ARG A 159 -20.90 -21.84 11.31
CA ARG A 159 -20.55 -22.10 12.71
C ARG A 159 -21.74 -21.84 13.62
N SER A 160 -22.58 -20.84 13.31
CA SER A 160 -23.78 -20.56 14.11
C SER A 160 -24.88 -21.63 14.02
N PHE A 161 -24.85 -22.57 13.07
CA PHE A 161 -25.81 -23.68 13.06
C PHE A 161 -25.48 -24.74 14.13
N GLU A 162 -24.20 -24.90 14.50
CA GLU A 162 -23.74 -25.91 15.47
C GLU A 162 -24.27 -27.33 15.17
N LYS A 163 -24.33 -27.69 13.89
CA LYS A 163 -24.77 -29.02 13.41
C LYS A 163 -23.62 -29.76 12.73
N LYS A 164 -23.75 -31.10 12.64
CA LYS A 164 -22.88 -31.91 11.80
C LYS A 164 -22.92 -31.39 10.37
N SER A 165 -21.76 -31.31 9.74
CA SER A 165 -21.66 -30.94 8.33
C SER A 165 -20.76 -31.88 7.54
N ILE A 166 -21.08 -32.03 6.26
CA ILE A 166 -20.32 -32.84 5.30
C ILE A 166 -19.95 -31.96 4.11
N LEU A 167 -18.67 -31.95 3.75
CA LEU A 167 -18.13 -31.19 2.63
C LEU A 167 -17.93 -32.11 1.43
N PHE A 168 -18.53 -31.75 0.29
CA PHE A 168 -18.33 -32.44 -0.99
C PHE A 168 -17.53 -31.56 -1.94
N THR A 169 -16.40 -32.04 -2.46
CA THR A 169 -15.55 -31.27 -3.38
C THR A 169 -14.75 -32.16 -4.33
N ALA A 170 -14.42 -31.65 -5.51
CA ALA A 170 -13.40 -32.28 -6.36
C ALA A 170 -11.99 -31.75 -6.09
N THR A 171 -11.87 -30.51 -5.61
CA THR A 171 -10.60 -29.84 -5.35
C THR A 171 -10.59 -29.35 -3.90
N PRO A 172 -10.07 -30.15 -2.96
CA PRO A 172 -10.13 -29.84 -1.53
C PRO A 172 -9.15 -28.73 -1.10
N ILE A 173 -8.30 -28.24 -2.01
CA ILE A 173 -7.29 -27.22 -1.71
C ILE A 173 -7.93 -25.82 -1.71
N ARG A 174 -7.63 -25.06 -0.65
CA ARG A 174 -7.96 -23.64 -0.51
C ARG A 174 -6.74 -22.76 -0.84
N ASN A 175 -6.97 -21.62 -1.49
CA ASN A 175 -5.94 -20.61 -1.76
C ASN A 175 -5.74 -19.65 -0.59
N ASP A 176 -6.74 -19.50 0.27
CA ASP A 176 -6.61 -18.75 1.52
C ASP A 176 -6.04 -19.66 2.60
N LYS A 177 -5.25 -19.11 3.52
CA LYS A 177 -4.52 -19.84 4.59
C LYS A 177 -5.43 -20.60 5.57
N ASN A 178 -6.72 -20.72 5.25
CA ASN A 178 -7.77 -20.98 6.21
C ASN A 178 -8.20 -22.45 6.23
N LYS A 179 -8.29 -23.04 7.41
CA LYS A 179 -8.46 -24.49 7.57
C LYS A 179 -9.92 -24.91 7.63
N PHE A 180 -10.25 -26.01 6.97
CA PHE A 180 -11.46 -26.76 7.28
C PHE A 180 -11.30 -27.43 8.66
N ASN A 181 -12.34 -27.38 9.50
CA ASN A 181 -12.36 -28.11 10.78
C ASN A 181 -12.78 -29.56 10.54
N LEU A 182 -11.92 -30.38 9.92
CA LEU A 182 -12.24 -31.75 9.54
C LEU A 182 -11.93 -32.77 10.64
N ASP A 183 -12.68 -33.87 10.66
CA ASP A 183 -12.33 -35.09 11.40
C ASP A 183 -11.59 -36.06 10.47
N GLU A 184 -10.34 -36.37 10.78
CA GLU A 184 -9.48 -37.28 10.02
C GLU A 184 -10.10 -38.68 9.86
N ASN A 185 -10.91 -39.12 10.83
CA ASN A 185 -11.57 -40.43 10.78
C ASN A 185 -12.70 -40.48 9.75
N PHE A 186 -13.18 -39.34 9.26
CA PHE A 186 -14.33 -39.22 8.37
C PHE A 186 -14.00 -38.52 7.04
N ILE A 187 -12.76 -38.72 6.57
CA ILE A 187 -12.32 -38.31 5.24
C ILE A 187 -12.45 -39.50 4.28
N PHE A 188 -13.12 -39.27 3.16
CA PHE A 188 -13.13 -40.15 2.01
C PHE A 188 -12.52 -39.39 0.82
N SER A 189 -11.56 -40.02 0.14
CA SER A 189 -10.95 -39.48 -1.08
C SER A 189 -11.00 -40.53 -2.17
N TYR A 190 -11.52 -40.12 -3.32
CA TYR A 190 -11.39 -40.82 -4.59
C TYR A 190 -10.58 -39.90 -5.52
N SER A 191 -9.45 -40.37 -6.05
CA SER A 191 -8.53 -39.52 -6.82
C SER A 191 -8.91 -39.45 -8.30
N HIS A 192 -8.45 -38.40 -8.97
CA HIS A 192 -8.60 -38.32 -10.43
C HIS A 192 -7.90 -39.50 -11.14
N GLN A 193 -6.76 -39.95 -10.62
CA GLN A 193 -6.02 -41.09 -11.16
C GLN A 193 -6.82 -42.39 -11.05
N GLU A 194 -7.42 -42.67 -9.89
CA GLU A 194 -8.30 -43.83 -9.70
C GLU A 194 -9.49 -43.77 -10.66
N ALA A 195 -10.11 -42.60 -10.81
CA ALA A 195 -11.23 -42.41 -11.74
C ALA A 195 -10.86 -42.67 -13.22
N LEU A 196 -9.62 -42.36 -13.63
CA LEU A 196 -9.08 -42.70 -14.94
C LEU A 196 -8.81 -44.20 -15.07
N SER A 197 -8.14 -44.81 -14.08
CA SER A 197 -7.81 -46.23 -14.07
C SER A 197 -9.05 -47.13 -14.09
N ASP A 198 -10.09 -46.76 -13.34
CA ASP A 198 -11.38 -47.44 -13.32
C ASP A 198 -12.25 -47.10 -14.56
N GLN A 199 -11.73 -46.27 -15.47
CA GLN A 199 -12.40 -45.82 -16.68
C GLN A 199 -13.78 -45.19 -16.41
N TYR A 200 -13.90 -44.37 -15.37
CA TYR A 200 -15.13 -43.60 -15.09
C TYR A 200 -15.10 -42.17 -15.66
N ILE A 201 -13.91 -41.69 -16.06
CA ILE A 201 -13.67 -40.43 -16.76
C ILE A 201 -12.72 -40.65 -17.95
N ARG A 202 -12.74 -39.71 -18.91
CA ARG A 202 -11.89 -39.69 -20.12
C ARG A 202 -10.50 -39.13 -19.80
N GLN A 203 -9.49 -39.58 -20.54
CA GLN A 203 -8.18 -38.92 -20.58
C GLN A 203 -8.30 -37.53 -21.21
N THR A 204 -7.43 -36.59 -20.81
CA THR A 204 -7.37 -35.24 -21.39
C THR A 204 -6.14 -35.07 -22.26
N GLU A 205 -6.32 -34.55 -23.47
CA GLU A 205 -5.25 -34.13 -24.36
C GLU A 205 -5.25 -32.61 -24.50
N PHE A 206 -4.11 -31.97 -24.24
CA PHE A 206 -3.91 -30.54 -24.47
C PHE A 206 -3.18 -30.33 -25.79
N LYS A 207 -3.73 -29.48 -26.67
CA LYS A 207 -3.05 -29.03 -27.90
C LYS A 207 -2.90 -27.52 -27.89
N LEU A 208 -1.69 -27.05 -28.25
CA LEU A 208 -1.39 -25.63 -28.40
C LEU A 208 -1.84 -25.14 -29.78
N LEU A 209 -2.43 -23.95 -29.79
CA LEU A 209 -2.83 -23.20 -30.98
C LEU A 209 -1.93 -21.98 -31.16
N PRO A 210 -1.72 -21.53 -32.41
CA PRO A 210 -1.10 -20.23 -32.68
C PRO A 210 -1.80 -19.10 -31.92
N ASN A 211 -1.07 -18.00 -31.67
CA ASN A 211 -1.57 -16.85 -30.93
C ASN A 211 -2.57 -15.99 -31.72
N ILE A 212 -3.75 -16.55 -31.97
CA ILE A 212 -4.86 -15.89 -32.67
C ILE A 212 -5.57 -14.96 -31.67
N ASN A 213 -5.55 -13.65 -31.97
CA ASN A 213 -6.17 -12.63 -31.12
C ASN A 213 -7.52 -12.15 -31.67
N ASP A 214 -7.82 -12.40 -32.96
CA ASP A 214 -9.12 -12.08 -33.52
C ASP A 214 -10.15 -13.17 -33.14
N PRO A 215 -11.31 -12.81 -32.55
CA PRO A 215 -12.32 -13.77 -32.15
C PRO A 215 -12.87 -14.61 -33.32
N ARG A 216 -13.05 -14.02 -34.51
CA ARG A 216 -13.63 -14.71 -35.67
C ARG A 216 -12.64 -15.70 -36.24
N GLU A 217 -11.39 -15.30 -36.41
CA GLU A 217 -10.29 -16.18 -36.82
C GLU A 217 -10.13 -17.35 -35.83
N PHE A 218 -10.18 -17.08 -34.53
CA PHE A 218 -10.11 -18.13 -33.50
C PHE A 218 -11.29 -19.09 -33.60
N ALA A 219 -12.52 -18.59 -33.74
CA ALA A 219 -13.70 -19.44 -33.88
C ALA A 219 -13.61 -20.37 -35.10
N ASN A 220 -13.10 -19.87 -36.22
CA ASN A 220 -12.86 -20.68 -37.42
C ASN A 220 -11.82 -21.78 -37.18
N GLU A 221 -10.69 -21.45 -36.56
CA GLU A 221 -9.66 -22.45 -36.21
C GLU A 221 -10.25 -23.52 -35.28
N ILE A 222 -11.01 -23.13 -34.24
CA ILE A 222 -11.68 -24.09 -33.35
C ILE A 222 -12.68 -24.97 -34.11
N PHE A 223 -13.43 -24.40 -35.05
CA PHE A 223 -14.37 -25.17 -35.87
C PHE A 223 -13.64 -26.21 -36.72
N THR A 224 -12.54 -25.85 -37.38
CA THR A 224 -11.70 -26.79 -38.14
C THR A 224 -11.17 -27.91 -37.24
N ARG A 225 -10.57 -27.57 -36.09
CA ARG A 225 -10.06 -28.59 -35.14
C ARG A 225 -11.16 -29.48 -34.59
N TYR A 226 -12.36 -28.93 -34.38
CA TYR A 226 -13.52 -29.68 -33.94
C TYR A 226 -14.01 -30.65 -35.01
N GLN A 227 -14.00 -30.26 -36.30
CA GLN A 227 -14.31 -31.15 -37.40
C GLN A 227 -13.29 -32.27 -37.54
N ASP A 228 -11.99 -31.94 -37.53
CA ASP A 228 -10.90 -32.93 -37.56
C ASP A 228 -11.05 -33.96 -36.42
N TYR A 229 -11.38 -33.46 -35.22
CA TYR A 229 -11.64 -34.30 -34.06
C TYR A 229 -12.84 -35.23 -34.26
N ILE A 230 -13.95 -34.77 -34.86
CA ILE A 230 -15.10 -35.65 -35.14
C ILE A 230 -14.76 -36.70 -36.22
N GLU A 231 -14.02 -36.30 -37.26
CA GLU A 231 -13.61 -37.19 -38.35
C GLU A 231 -12.66 -38.28 -37.87
N GLU A 232 -11.72 -37.96 -36.97
CA GLU A 232 -10.76 -38.92 -36.39
C GLU A 232 -11.44 -40.12 -35.71
N PHE A 233 -12.60 -39.90 -35.08
CA PHE A 233 -13.33 -40.94 -34.37
C PHE A 233 -14.44 -41.62 -35.21
N ASP A 234 -14.53 -41.34 -36.52
CA ASP A 234 -15.46 -41.97 -37.50
C ASP A 234 -16.95 -41.94 -37.08
N GLU A 235 -17.37 -40.88 -36.38
CA GLU A 235 -18.73 -40.75 -35.87
C GLU A 235 -19.40 -39.43 -36.28
N SER A 236 -19.69 -39.33 -37.57
CA SER A 236 -20.38 -38.18 -38.19
C SER A 236 -21.77 -37.85 -37.60
N ASP A 237 -22.34 -38.69 -36.72
CA ASP A 237 -23.63 -38.48 -36.03
C ASP A 237 -23.57 -38.69 -34.49
N SER A 238 -22.38 -38.67 -33.88
CA SER A 238 -22.12 -38.97 -32.45
C SER A 238 -22.80 -38.07 -31.41
N GLY A 239 -23.36 -36.93 -31.83
CA GLY A 239 -23.93 -35.98 -30.88
C GLY A 239 -22.90 -35.16 -30.10
N LEU A 240 -21.59 -35.30 -30.36
CA LEU A 240 -20.50 -34.63 -29.63
C LEU A 240 -20.61 -33.10 -29.70
N LYS A 241 -20.04 -32.43 -28.70
CA LYS A 241 -20.16 -30.98 -28.49
C LYS A 241 -18.83 -30.35 -28.05
N CYS A 242 -18.67 -29.09 -28.41
CA CYS A 242 -17.54 -28.22 -28.09
C CYS A 242 -17.98 -27.05 -27.20
N ILE A 243 -17.16 -26.71 -26.22
CA ILE A 243 -17.30 -25.50 -25.40
C ILE A 243 -16.20 -24.51 -25.79
N ILE A 244 -16.55 -23.24 -25.99
CA ILE A 244 -15.60 -22.13 -26.19
C ILE A 244 -15.75 -21.15 -25.02
N ARG A 245 -14.64 -20.88 -24.31
CA ARG A 245 -14.57 -19.93 -23.20
C ARG A 245 -13.98 -18.59 -23.66
N CYS A 246 -14.70 -17.50 -23.40
CA CYS A 246 -14.32 -16.13 -23.75
C CYS A 246 -14.31 -15.19 -22.54
N GLY A 247 -13.83 -13.97 -22.73
CA GLY A 247 -13.65 -12.94 -21.71
C GLY A 247 -14.81 -11.96 -21.57
N ASP A 248 -15.65 -11.76 -22.59
CA ASP A 248 -16.76 -10.80 -22.58
C ASP A 248 -17.87 -11.13 -23.61
N SER A 249 -18.98 -10.37 -23.56
CA SER A 249 -20.13 -10.54 -24.44
C SER A 249 -19.86 -10.22 -25.91
N ASP A 250 -19.00 -9.26 -26.20
CA ASP A 250 -18.75 -8.75 -27.57
C ASP A 250 -17.93 -9.78 -28.36
N THR A 251 -16.97 -10.41 -27.69
CA THR A 251 -16.20 -11.55 -28.17
C THR A 251 -17.13 -12.74 -28.45
N ILE A 252 -18.03 -13.07 -27.52
CA ILE A 252 -18.99 -14.16 -27.72
C ILE A 252 -19.86 -13.90 -28.94
N GLN A 253 -20.42 -12.69 -29.07
CA GLN A 253 -21.25 -12.31 -30.21
C GLN A 253 -20.47 -12.45 -31.53
N SER A 254 -19.23 -11.96 -31.59
CA SER A 254 -18.39 -12.04 -32.80
C SER A 254 -18.13 -13.48 -33.24
N MET A 255 -17.91 -14.40 -32.29
CA MET A 255 -17.71 -15.82 -32.59
C MET A 255 -18.99 -16.52 -33.02
N VAL A 256 -20.13 -16.18 -32.41
CA VAL A 256 -21.44 -16.74 -32.82
C VAL A 256 -21.78 -16.32 -34.24
N GLU A 257 -21.59 -15.04 -34.60
CA GLU A 257 -21.83 -14.54 -35.95
C GLU A 257 -20.93 -15.22 -37.00
N GLU A 258 -19.70 -15.57 -36.65
CA GLU A 258 -18.75 -16.25 -37.56
C GLU A 258 -19.08 -17.73 -37.78
N LEU A 259 -19.62 -18.39 -36.75
CA LEU A 259 -19.99 -19.80 -36.78
C LEU A 259 -21.43 -20.04 -37.27
N GLU A 260 -22.25 -19.00 -37.28
CA GLU A 260 -23.61 -19.03 -37.80
C GLU A 260 -23.60 -19.46 -39.27
N GLY A 261 -24.36 -20.51 -39.59
CA GLY A 261 -24.39 -21.13 -40.93
C GLY A 261 -23.34 -22.21 -41.18
N LYS A 262 -22.30 -22.33 -40.33
CA LYS A 262 -21.31 -23.43 -40.39
C LYS A 262 -21.64 -24.56 -39.43
N VAL A 263 -22.13 -24.23 -38.24
CA VAL A 263 -22.48 -25.18 -37.19
C VAL A 263 -23.62 -24.64 -36.33
N GLN A 264 -24.38 -25.53 -35.69
CA GLN A 264 -25.36 -25.12 -34.69
C GLN A 264 -24.63 -24.60 -33.45
N VAL A 265 -24.63 -23.28 -33.27
CA VAL A 265 -23.86 -22.55 -32.25
C VAL A 265 -24.78 -21.78 -31.33
N ILE A 266 -24.40 -21.65 -30.05
CA ILE A 266 -25.09 -20.82 -29.08
C ILE A 266 -24.09 -20.04 -28.22
N GLY A 267 -24.37 -18.76 -27.99
CA GLY A 267 -23.62 -17.88 -27.10
C GLY A 267 -24.43 -17.55 -25.85
N ILE A 268 -23.79 -17.63 -24.68
CA ILE A 268 -24.48 -17.50 -23.38
C ILE A 268 -23.80 -16.44 -22.52
N HIS A 269 -24.52 -15.34 -22.29
CA HIS A 269 -24.05 -14.23 -21.47
C HIS A 269 -25.24 -13.48 -20.85
N GLU A 270 -25.10 -13.01 -19.61
CA GLU A 270 -26.18 -12.31 -18.91
C GLU A 270 -26.62 -11.01 -19.58
N ASN A 271 -25.70 -10.30 -20.24
CA ASN A 271 -26.01 -9.10 -21.03
C ASN A 271 -26.90 -9.34 -22.28
N PHE A 272 -27.16 -10.59 -22.68
CA PHE A 272 -27.97 -10.89 -23.87
C PHE A 272 -29.49 -10.77 -23.65
N VAL A 273 -29.96 -10.13 -22.57
CA VAL A 273 -31.39 -9.96 -22.24
C VAL A 273 -32.20 -9.32 -23.38
N LYS A 274 -31.56 -8.49 -24.20
CA LYS A 274 -32.19 -7.74 -25.30
C LYS A 274 -31.66 -8.12 -26.69
N SER A 275 -30.95 -9.25 -26.81
CA SER A 275 -30.44 -9.67 -28.12
C SER A 275 -31.58 -10.04 -29.06
N SER A 276 -31.51 -9.58 -30.32
CA SER A 276 -32.40 -10.04 -31.40
C SER A 276 -31.91 -11.33 -32.05
N ASN A 277 -30.66 -11.75 -31.81
CA ASN A 277 -30.10 -12.99 -32.34
C ASN A 277 -30.57 -14.18 -31.46
N PRO A 278 -31.29 -15.16 -32.02
CA PRO A 278 -31.81 -16.31 -31.26
C PRO A 278 -30.71 -17.23 -30.74
N ASN A 279 -29.51 -17.19 -31.31
CA ASN A 279 -28.35 -17.95 -30.87
C ASN A 279 -27.66 -17.29 -29.66
N LEU A 280 -28.09 -16.11 -29.21
CA LEU A 280 -27.54 -15.41 -28.05
C LEU A 280 -28.55 -15.40 -26.91
N ILE A 281 -28.26 -16.15 -25.85
CA ILE A 281 -29.18 -16.37 -24.72
C ILE A 281 -28.58 -15.97 -23.38
N THR A 282 -29.44 -15.74 -22.39
CA THR A 282 -29.03 -15.22 -21.08
C THR A 282 -28.67 -16.28 -20.06
N GLN A 283 -29.35 -17.43 -20.11
CA GLN A 283 -29.26 -18.50 -19.12
C GLN A 283 -29.00 -19.82 -19.82
N VAL A 284 -28.33 -20.74 -19.14
CA VAL A 284 -28.12 -22.10 -19.65
C VAL A 284 -29.49 -22.80 -19.76
N PRO A 285 -29.85 -23.37 -20.92
CA PRO A 285 -31.11 -24.10 -21.08
C PRO A 285 -31.20 -25.27 -20.10
N SER A 286 -32.36 -25.46 -19.48
CA SER A 286 -32.59 -26.56 -18.53
C SER A 286 -32.52 -27.95 -19.18
N ASP A 287 -32.75 -28.04 -20.49
CA ASP A 287 -32.78 -29.24 -21.31
C ASP A 287 -31.47 -29.47 -22.10
N ILE A 288 -30.33 -28.99 -21.59
CA ILE A 288 -29.00 -29.01 -22.25
C ILE A 288 -28.59 -30.37 -22.86
N GLN A 289 -29.09 -31.49 -22.34
CA GLN A 289 -28.82 -32.83 -22.86
C GLN A 289 -29.50 -33.09 -24.21
N ASN A 290 -30.70 -32.53 -24.43
CA ASN A 290 -31.51 -32.75 -25.63
C ASN A 290 -31.32 -31.67 -26.70
N ARG A 291 -30.56 -30.62 -26.39
CA ARG A 291 -30.23 -29.52 -27.29
C ARG A 291 -29.39 -29.99 -28.48
N SER A 292 -29.70 -29.54 -29.68
CA SER A 292 -29.00 -29.95 -30.91
C SER A 292 -27.69 -29.17 -31.13
N GLU A 293 -27.53 -28.00 -30.50
CA GLU A 293 -26.35 -27.15 -30.66
C GLU A 293 -25.05 -27.87 -30.30
N LYS A 294 -24.08 -27.76 -31.20
CA LYS A 294 -22.79 -28.46 -31.14
C LYS A 294 -21.71 -27.60 -30.53
N VAL A 295 -21.73 -26.28 -30.75
CA VAL A 295 -20.74 -25.35 -30.21
C VAL A 295 -21.39 -24.39 -29.22
N TRP A 296 -20.86 -24.34 -28.00
CA TRP A 296 -21.40 -23.57 -26.89
C TRP A 296 -20.37 -22.55 -26.40
N ILE A 297 -20.66 -21.26 -26.57
CA ILE A 297 -19.73 -20.17 -26.26
C ILE A 297 -20.21 -19.46 -25.00
N HIS A 298 -19.31 -19.24 -24.04
CA HIS A 298 -19.66 -18.58 -22.78
C HIS A 298 -18.49 -17.81 -22.17
N GLN A 299 -18.82 -16.92 -21.21
CA GLN A 299 -17.81 -16.31 -20.34
C GLN A 299 -17.65 -17.12 -19.04
N TYR A 300 -18.70 -17.16 -18.21
CA TYR A 300 -18.69 -17.87 -16.92
C TYR A 300 -19.79 -18.94 -16.79
N LYS A 301 -20.80 -18.93 -17.66
CA LYS A 301 -22.04 -19.70 -17.48
C LYS A 301 -21.85 -21.22 -17.57
N LEU A 302 -20.77 -21.71 -18.21
CA LEU A 302 -20.51 -23.14 -18.38
C LEU A 302 -19.34 -23.71 -17.57
N ILE A 303 -18.78 -22.92 -16.63
CA ILE A 303 -17.74 -23.41 -15.71
C ILE A 303 -18.32 -24.43 -14.72
N GLU A 304 -19.59 -24.26 -14.33
CA GLU A 304 -20.29 -25.07 -13.32
C GLU A 304 -21.70 -25.48 -13.73
N GLY A 305 -22.26 -26.45 -13.01
CA GLY A 305 -23.70 -26.72 -13.04
C GLY A 305 -24.22 -27.33 -14.33
N ILE A 306 -23.33 -27.83 -15.20
CA ILE A 306 -23.71 -28.54 -16.41
C ILE A 306 -23.43 -30.01 -16.24
N ASP A 307 -24.41 -30.83 -16.59
CA ASP A 307 -24.29 -32.29 -16.73
C ASP A 307 -24.67 -32.75 -18.14
N ASN A 308 -23.67 -32.81 -19.04
CA ASN A 308 -23.82 -33.38 -20.37
C ASN A 308 -22.53 -34.12 -20.76
N LYS A 309 -22.67 -35.40 -21.13
CA LYS A 309 -21.57 -36.31 -21.51
C LYS A 309 -21.09 -36.12 -22.96
N GLN A 310 -21.86 -35.41 -23.78
CA GLN A 310 -21.54 -35.13 -25.19
C GLN A 310 -20.44 -34.07 -25.34
N PHE A 311 -20.22 -33.22 -24.33
CA PHE A 311 -19.10 -32.30 -24.35
C PHE A 311 -17.78 -33.07 -24.25
N CYS A 312 -16.92 -32.90 -25.25
CA CYS A 312 -15.61 -33.56 -25.34
C CYS A 312 -14.49 -32.60 -25.75
N VAL A 313 -14.82 -31.45 -26.36
CA VAL A 313 -13.84 -30.44 -26.75
C VAL A 313 -14.04 -29.16 -25.93
N LEU A 314 -12.94 -28.60 -25.43
CA LEU A 314 -12.88 -27.31 -24.73
C LEU A 314 -11.85 -26.41 -25.42
N ALA A 315 -12.27 -25.26 -25.92
CA ALA A 315 -11.38 -24.21 -26.42
C ALA A 315 -11.39 -23.02 -25.48
N ILE A 316 -10.20 -22.47 -25.19
CA ILE A 316 -10.02 -21.35 -24.27
C ILE A 316 -9.46 -20.16 -25.08
N PHE A 317 -10.32 -19.20 -25.39
CA PHE A 317 -9.92 -17.98 -26.09
C PHE A 317 -9.26 -17.00 -25.13
N ASP A 318 -9.92 -16.65 -24.04
CA ASP A 318 -9.30 -15.89 -22.95
C ASP A 318 -8.86 -16.85 -21.84
N PRO A 319 -7.72 -16.65 -21.18
CA PRO A 319 -7.25 -17.54 -20.13
C PRO A 319 -8.09 -17.45 -18.85
N LEU A 320 -8.26 -18.56 -18.14
CA LEU A 320 -8.92 -18.55 -16.83
C LEU A 320 -8.02 -17.89 -15.77
N SER A 321 -8.67 -17.34 -14.74
CA SER A 321 -8.05 -16.55 -13.70
C SER A 321 -7.18 -17.32 -12.71
N ASP A 322 -7.41 -18.62 -12.61
CA ASP A 322 -6.83 -19.49 -11.60
C ASP A 322 -6.93 -20.95 -12.03
N SER A 323 -6.03 -21.79 -11.48
CA SER A 323 -5.94 -23.21 -11.79
C SER A 323 -7.22 -23.99 -11.47
N ARG A 324 -7.98 -23.58 -10.45
CA ARG A 324 -9.19 -24.28 -10.03
C ARG A 324 -10.33 -24.09 -11.03
N SER A 325 -10.54 -22.87 -11.50
CA SER A 325 -11.51 -22.58 -12.55
C SER A 325 -11.20 -23.39 -13.80
N LEU A 326 -9.91 -23.53 -14.16
CA LEU A 326 -9.47 -24.40 -15.24
C LEU A 326 -9.84 -25.86 -14.97
N VAL A 327 -9.50 -26.43 -13.81
CA VAL A 327 -9.85 -27.82 -13.45
C VAL A 327 -11.36 -28.06 -13.53
N GLN A 328 -12.18 -27.11 -13.07
CA GLN A 328 -13.64 -27.23 -13.14
C GLN A 328 -14.17 -27.17 -14.56
N GLN A 329 -13.61 -26.32 -15.43
CA GLN A 329 -13.97 -26.23 -16.83
C GLN A 329 -13.58 -27.50 -17.60
N VAL A 330 -12.35 -27.99 -17.42
CA VAL A 330 -11.89 -29.27 -18.00
C VAL A 330 -12.76 -30.42 -17.48
N GLY A 331 -13.17 -30.37 -16.21
CA GLY A 331 -14.12 -31.28 -15.59
C GLY A 331 -15.45 -31.45 -16.34
N ARG A 332 -15.82 -30.52 -17.24
CA ARG A 332 -17.04 -30.60 -18.05
C ARG A 332 -16.92 -31.48 -19.28
N VAL A 333 -15.70 -31.68 -19.81
CA VAL A 333 -15.44 -32.44 -21.04
C VAL A 333 -14.92 -33.87 -20.78
N ILE A 334 -14.48 -34.17 -19.56
CA ILE A 334 -13.90 -35.47 -19.19
C ILE A 334 -14.92 -36.56 -18.81
N ARG A 335 -16.22 -36.28 -18.85
CA ARG A 335 -17.23 -37.27 -18.45
C ARG A 335 -17.25 -38.43 -19.43
N LYS A 336 -17.26 -39.67 -18.94
CA LYS A 336 -17.44 -40.84 -19.81
C LYS A 336 -18.82 -40.82 -20.48
N GLY A 337 -18.80 -40.82 -21.80
CA GLY A 337 -19.96 -41.04 -22.65
C GLY A 337 -20.08 -42.50 -23.05
N ASP A 338 -20.87 -42.76 -24.11
CA ASP A 338 -21.06 -44.11 -24.64
C ASP A 338 -19.84 -44.60 -25.45
N PHE A 339 -18.97 -43.67 -25.84
CA PHE A 339 -17.78 -43.91 -26.66
C PHE A 339 -16.48 -43.70 -25.88
N GLU A 340 -15.46 -44.49 -26.22
CA GLU A 340 -14.12 -44.43 -25.63
C GLU A 340 -13.26 -43.40 -26.37
N ILE A 341 -13.47 -42.12 -26.03
CA ILE A 341 -12.78 -40.97 -26.62
C ILE A 341 -12.05 -40.14 -25.56
N ASN A 342 -10.97 -39.46 -25.96
CA ASN A 342 -10.25 -38.51 -25.10
C ASN A 342 -10.97 -37.15 -25.07
N ALA A 343 -10.83 -36.37 -24.01
CA ALA A 343 -11.26 -34.98 -24.00
C ALA A 343 -10.16 -34.09 -24.59
N LEU A 344 -10.49 -33.24 -25.55
CA LEU A 344 -9.53 -32.33 -26.19
C LEU A 344 -9.63 -30.92 -25.60
N VAL A 345 -8.50 -30.37 -25.15
CA VAL A 345 -8.38 -29.00 -24.63
C VAL A 345 -7.46 -28.18 -25.53
N LEU A 346 -7.99 -27.09 -26.10
CA LEU A 346 -7.31 -26.21 -27.03
C LEU A 346 -6.99 -24.87 -26.36
N ILE A 347 -5.71 -24.54 -26.28
CA ILE A 347 -5.22 -23.30 -25.67
C ILE A 347 -4.21 -22.61 -26.58
N LYS A 348 -4.07 -21.28 -26.48
CA LYS A 348 -3.06 -20.54 -27.25
C LYS A 348 -1.66 -20.72 -26.68
N GLU A 349 -0.63 -20.64 -27.52
CA GLU A 349 0.78 -20.73 -27.10
C GLU A 349 1.16 -19.75 -25.98
N LYS A 350 0.68 -18.50 -26.05
CA LYS A 350 0.93 -17.49 -25.01
C LYS A 350 0.29 -17.85 -23.65
N ASP A 351 -0.70 -18.73 -23.66
CA ASP A 351 -1.47 -19.16 -22.50
C ASP A 351 -1.10 -20.59 -22.05
N ALA A 352 0.07 -21.10 -22.49
CA ALA A 352 0.56 -22.45 -22.19
C ALA A 352 0.70 -22.75 -20.68
N PHE A 353 0.84 -21.72 -19.83
CA PHE A 353 0.86 -21.87 -18.37
C PHE A 353 -0.40 -22.57 -17.80
N GLN A 354 -1.54 -22.53 -18.52
CA GLN A 354 -2.73 -23.29 -18.11
C GLN A 354 -2.53 -24.80 -18.25
N MET A 355 -1.74 -25.26 -19.22
CA MET A 355 -1.35 -26.67 -19.30
C MET A 355 -0.46 -27.06 -18.10
N ASP A 356 0.45 -26.19 -17.67
CA ASP A 356 1.26 -26.41 -16.47
C ASP A 356 0.39 -26.49 -15.20
N TRP A 357 -0.66 -25.66 -15.10
CA TRP A 357 -1.64 -25.76 -14.01
C TRP A 357 -2.35 -27.11 -13.99
N TRP A 358 -2.80 -27.59 -15.15
CA TRP A 358 -3.44 -28.89 -15.27
C TRP A 358 -2.48 -30.02 -14.88
N ASN A 359 -1.26 -30.01 -15.41
CA ASN A 359 -0.23 -31.01 -15.08
C ASN A 359 0.12 -31.01 -13.59
N SER A 360 0.20 -29.83 -12.98
CA SER A 360 0.43 -29.68 -11.54
C SER A 360 -0.73 -30.26 -10.71
N TYR A 361 -1.97 -30.04 -11.15
CA TYR A 361 -3.15 -30.66 -10.53
C TYR A 361 -3.12 -32.19 -10.65
N ILE A 362 -2.77 -32.73 -11.83
CA ILE A 362 -2.67 -34.19 -12.01
C ILE A 362 -1.57 -34.77 -11.11
N ASN A 363 -0.39 -34.15 -11.06
CA ASN A 363 0.70 -34.58 -10.17
C ASN A 363 0.24 -34.54 -8.70
N PHE A 364 -0.43 -33.45 -8.29
CA PHE A 364 -1.02 -33.35 -6.96
C PHE A 364 -2.02 -34.48 -6.65
N GLU A 365 -2.92 -34.80 -7.58
CA GLU A 365 -3.88 -35.91 -7.43
C GLU A 365 -3.18 -37.28 -7.32
N GLN A 366 -2.11 -37.51 -8.09
CA GLN A 366 -1.31 -38.73 -8.02
C GLN A 366 -0.61 -38.89 -6.66
N LEU A 367 0.01 -37.80 -6.17
CA LEU A 367 0.68 -37.79 -4.86
C LEU A 367 -0.31 -38.02 -3.71
N LEU A 368 -1.49 -37.42 -3.77
CA LEU A 368 -2.57 -37.66 -2.81
C LEU A 368 -3.10 -39.09 -2.86
N SER A 369 -3.19 -39.70 -4.05
CA SER A 369 -3.64 -41.08 -4.18
C SER A 369 -2.70 -42.05 -3.45
N ASN A 370 -1.39 -41.73 -3.43
CA ASN A 370 -0.39 -42.53 -2.73
C ASN A 370 -0.33 -42.27 -1.22
N ASN A 371 -0.72 -41.08 -0.77
CA ASN A 371 -0.68 -40.67 0.65
C ASN A 371 -1.94 -39.84 1.00
N PRO A 372 -3.11 -40.48 1.17
CA PRO A 372 -4.37 -39.77 1.43
C PRO A 372 -4.37 -38.93 2.71
N GLU A 373 -3.55 -39.28 3.70
CA GLU A 373 -3.34 -38.52 4.93
C GLU A 373 -2.83 -37.09 4.68
N ASN A 374 -2.11 -36.85 3.58
CA ASN A 374 -1.59 -35.53 3.21
C ASN A 374 -2.67 -34.56 2.69
N LEU A 375 -3.94 -35.00 2.58
CA LEU A 375 -5.06 -34.08 2.37
C LEU A 375 -5.19 -33.06 3.51
N MET A 376 -4.72 -33.40 4.71
CA MET A 376 -4.72 -32.53 5.88
C MET A 376 -3.31 -32.14 6.27
N PHE A 377 -2.98 -30.87 6.13
CA PHE A 377 -1.76 -30.33 6.71
C PHE A 377 -2.03 -29.86 8.14
N ASN A 378 -1.59 -30.65 9.13
CA ASN A 378 -1.64 -30.24 10.53
C ASN A 378 -0.46 -29.30 10.86
N TYR A 379 -0.73 -28.01 10.82
CA TYR A 379 0.27 -26.97 11.11
C TYR A 379 0.88 -27.04 12.51
N GLU A 380 0.10 -27.48 13.51
CA GLU A 380 0.58 -27.66 14.88
C GLU A 380 1.55 -28.84 14.96
N GLU A 381 1.18 -29.97 14.37
CA GLU A 381 2.06 -31.12 14.26
C GLU A 381 3.32 -30.79 13.49
N TYR A 382 3.21 -30.11 12.33
CA TYR A 382 4.36 -29.67 11.55
C TYR A 382 5.28 -28.73 12.34
N PHE A 383 4.72 -27.77 13.08
CA PHE A 383 5.52 -26.90 13.96
C PHE A 383 6.29 -27.71 14.99
N ASN A 384 5.62 -28.67 15.65
CA ASN A 384 6.26 -29.54 16.64
C ASN A 384 7.34 -30.42 16.01
N GLN A 385 7.11 -31.00 14.83
CA GLN A 385 8.11 -31.78 14.09
C GLN A 385 9.33 -30.92 13.70
N VAL A 386 9.12 -29.72 13.17
CA VAL A 386 10.21 -28.77 12.82
C VAL A 386 10.98 -28.36 14.08
N ARG A 387 10.27 -28.05 15.16
CA ARG A 387 10.88 -27.74 16.46
C ARG A 387 11.73 -28.92 16.94
N ASP A 388 11.20 -30.13 16.93
CA ASP A 388 11.85 -31.31 17.49
C ASP A 388 13.04 -31.78 16.64
N ALA A 389 13.00 -31.55 15.32
CA ALA A 389 14.12 -31.75 14.41
C ALA A 389 15.25 -30.71 14.62
N ASN A 390 14.94 -29.54 15.17
CA ASN A 390 15.93 -28.50 15.48
C ASN A 390 16.90 -29.01 16.57
N PRO A 391 18.24 -28.82 16.43
CA PRO A 391 19.19 -29.32 17.42
C PRO A 391 18.92 -28.77 18.83
N THR A 392 19.13 -29.60 19.85
CA THR A 392 18.89 -29.24 21.25
C THR A 392 19.71 -28.04 21.72
N ALA A 393 20.88 -27.84 21.13
CA ALA A 393 21.70 -26.64 21.28
C ALA A 393 22.39 -26.27 19.96
N THR A 394 22.48 -24.98 19.68
CA THR A 394 23.16 -24.42 18.50
C THR A 394 24.08 -23.27 18.91
N TYR A 395 25.14 -23.04 18.12
CA TYR A 395 25.98 -21.85 18.27
C TYR A 395 25.75 -20.92 17.08
N MET A 396 24.98 -19.85 17.30
CA MET A 396 24.61 -18.87 16.28
C MET A 396 24.63 -17.47 16.90
N GLU A 397 24.82 -16.42 16.10
CA GLU A 397 24.90 -15.03 16.57
C GLU A 397 25.92 -14.80 17.71
N ASN A 398 27.02 -15.57 17.69
CA ASN A 398 28.05 -15.58 18.73
C ASN A 398 27.54 -15.99 20.14
N ARG A 399 26.50 -16.82 20.22
CA ARG A 399 25.92 -17.32 21.48
C ARG A 399 25.54 -18.79 21.39
N PHE A 400 25.52 -19.46 22.54
CA PHE A 400 24.95 -20.80 22.68
C PHE A 400 23.45 -20.68 22.93
N LEU A 401 22.65 -21.15 21.99
CA LEU A 401 21.20 -21.14 22.04
C LEU A 401 20.69 -22.55 22.29
N ARG A 402 19.62 -22.66 23.07
CA ARG A 402 18.88 -23.92 23.24
C ARG A 402 17.71 -23.95 22.27
N ARG A 403 17.25 -25.16 21.95
CA ARG A 403 16.01 -25.36 21.23
C ARG A 403 14.85 -24.63 21.94
N PHE A 404 13.97 -24.02 21.15
CA PHE A 404 12.76 -23.36 21.64
C PHE A 404 11.84 -24.36 22.36
N ASP A 405 11.37 -23.99 23.55
CA ASP A 405 10.60 -24.84 24.46
C ASP A 405 9.40 -24.05 25.02
N LEU A 406 8.20 -24.63 24.90
CA LEU A 406 6.94 -24.00 25.31
C LEU A 406 6.55 -24.37 26.75
N GLU A 407 7.00 -25.52 27.27
CA GLU A 407 6.46 -26.10 28.51
C GLU A 407 7.26 -25.73 29.77
N ARG A 408 8.49 -25.23 29.58
CA ARG A 408 9.46 -25.04 30.67
C ARG A 408 9.20 -23.83 31.57
N GLU A 409 8.37 -22.88 31.14
CA GLU A 409 8.25 -21.57 31.79
C GLU A 409 6.96 -21.47 32.60
N HIS A 410 7.11 -21.46 33.93
CA HIS A 410 5.97 -21.45 34.85
C HIS A 410 5.65 -20.07 35.44
N ASP A 411 6.51 -19.07 35.27
CA ASP A 411 6.32 -17.71 35.82
C ASP A 411 6.52 -16.62 34.75
N SER A 412 5.72 -15.55 34.86
CA SER A 412 5.67 -14.41 33.92
C SER A 412 7.03 -13.71 33.74
N TYR A 413 7.88 -13.71 34.77
CA TYR A 413 9.20 -13.08 34.70
C TYR A 413 10.17 -13.82 33.77
N GLU A 414 10.10 -15.15 33.69
CA GLU A 414 10.94 -15.93 32.76
C GLU A 414 10.52 -15.68 31.31
N LYS A 415 9.20 -15.62 31.04
CA LYS A 415 8.65 -15.27 29.72
C LYS A 415 9.14 -13.90 29.21
N LEU A 416 9.27 -12.92 30.10
CA LEU A 416 9.79 -11.58 29.75
C LEU A 416 11.25 -11.57 29.28
N LYS A 417 12.04 -12.56 29.69
CA LYS A 417 13.44 -12.71 29.27
C LYS A 417 13.62 -13.58 28.03
N LYS A 418 12.61 -14.38 27.69
CA LYS A 418 12.64 -15.31 26.57
C LYS A 418 12.56 -14.59 25.22
N TYR A 419 11.68 -13.60 25.12
CA TYR A 419 11.40 -12.88 23.88
C TYR A 419 12.10 -11.51 23.85
N GLN A 420 12.39 -11.04 22.65
CA GLN A 420 13.04 -9.75 22.43
C GLN A 420 12.36 -8.99 21.30
N LEU A 421 12.28 -7.67 21.44
CA LEU A 421 11.66 -6.76 20.48
C LEU A 421 12.61 -5.62 20.13
N PRO A 422 12.60 -5.12 18.88
CA PRO A 422 13.25 -3.86 18.57
C PRO A 422 12.49 -2.72 19.23
N LEU A 423 13.16 -1.63 19.58
CA LEU A 423 12.52 -0.45 20.19
C LEU A 423 11.68 0.31 19.15
N LYS A 424 10.53 -0.25 18.77
CA LYS A 424 9.60 0.25 17.75
C LYS A 424 8.17 0.06 18.23
N VAL A 425 7.31 1.08 18.10
CA VAL A 425 5.91 0.98 18.53
C VAL A 425 5.01 1.91 17.73
N ASN A 426 3.75 1.52 17.54
CA ASN A 426 2.68 2.37 17.04
C ASN A 426 1.77 2.81 18.21
N ILE A 427 1.34 4.07 18.21
CA ILE A 427 0.63 4.68 19.33
C ILE A 427 -0.76 5.17 18.91
N TYR A 428 -1.77 4.70 19.63
CA TYR A 428 -3.17 5.04 19.44
C TYR A 428 -3.74 5.68 20.71
N LYS A 429 -4.83 6.43 20.58
CA LYS A 429 -5.52 7.12 21.65
C LYS A 429 -7.02 6.92 21.51
N ASN A 430 -7.69 6.60 22.61
CA ASN A 430 -9.15 6.56 22.66
C ASN A 430 -9.70 7.90 23.17
N GLN A 431 -10.84 8.32 22.64
CA GLN A 431 -11.52 9.57 23.00
C GLN A 431 -12.45 9.39 24.21
N SER A 432 -12.96 8.19 24.47
CA SER A 432 -13.84 7.88 25.60
C SER A 432 -13.07 7.44 26.84
N ARG A 433 -13.66 7.64 28.03
CA ARG A 433 -13.20 6.96 29.25
C ARG A 433 -13.66 5.50 29.18
N PHE A 434 -12.77 4.59 29.55
CA PHE A 434 -13.02 3.16 29.50
C PHE A 434 -12.48 2.49 30.76
N ASP A 435 -13.05 1.32 31.12
CA ASP A 435 -12.49 0.45 32.13
C ASP A 435 -11.26 -0.28 31.56
N LYS A 436 -10.10 -0.14 32.20
CA LYS A 436 -8.84 -0.69 31.69
C LYS A 436 -8.85 -2.22 31.61
N LEU A 437 -9.44 -2.89 32.59
CA LEU A 437 -9.47 -4.35 32.67
C LEU A 437 -10.35 -4.93 31.56
N GLU A 438 -11.56 -4.40 31.41
CA GLU A 438 -12.47 -4.82 30.34
C GLU A 438 -11.86 -4.55 28.95
N THR A 439 -11.26 -3.37 28.79
CA THR A 439 -10.64 -2.96 27.51
C THR A 439 -9.50 -3.87 27.10
N ILE A 440 -8.64 -4.30 28.02
CA ILE A 440 -7.54 -5.22 27.69
C ILE A 440 -8.06 -6.57 27.25
N LYS A 441 -9.06 -7.12 27.94
CA LYS A 441 -9.69 -8.38 27.56
C LYS A 441 -10.31 -8.29 26.17
N THR A 442 -10.96 -7.17 25.86
CA THR A 442 -11.50 -6.90 24.53
C THR A 442 -10.39 -6.84 23.48
N ILE A 443 -9.29 -6.11 23.75
CA ILE A 443 -8.14 -6.04 22.82
C ILE A 443 -7.53 -7.42 22.58
N PHE A 444 -7.31 -8.19 23.65
CA PHE A 444 -6.83 -9.58 23.55
C PHE A 444 -7.74 -10.41 22.66
N SER A 445 -9.05 -10.37 22.91
CA SER A 445 -10.04 -11.14 22.17
C SER A 445 -10.09 -10.78 20.69
N ILE A 446 -9.99 -9.49 20.37
CA ILE A 446 -9.95 -9.01 18.97
C ILE A 446 -8.69 -9.51 18.26
N ILE A 447 -7.51 -9.39 18.88
CA ILE A 447 -6.27 -9.85 18.26
C ILE A 447 -6.28 -11.37 18.09
N LEU A 448 -6.71 -12.13 19.11
CA LEU A 448 -6.81 -13.58 19.01
C LEU A 448 -7.80 -14.01 17.93
N TYR A 449 -8.97 -13.36 17.86
CA TYR A 449 -9.94 -13.60 16.79
C TYR A 449 -9.32 -13.37 15.41
N ASP A 450 -8.67 -12.22 15.19
CA ASP A 450 -8.02 -11.90 13.93
C ASP A 450 -6.91 -12.94 13.59
N LEU A 451 -6.08 -13.35 14.55
CA LEU A 451 -5.03 -14.35 14.34
C LEU A 451 -5.61 -15.74 14.01
N HIS A 452 -6.69 -16.14 14.68
CA HIS A 452 -7.42 -17.37 14.39
C HIS A 452 -8.11 -17.34 13.03
N GLU A 453 -8.68 -16.20 12.63
CA GLU A 453 -9.32 -16.04 11.32
C GLU A 453 -8.30 -16.06 10.16
N ASN A 454 -7.02 -15.80 10.46
CA ASN A 454 -5.88 -15.95 9.56
C ASN A 454 -5.15 -17.31 9.72
N ASP A 455 -5.70 -18.21 10.55
CA ASP A 455 -5.23 -19.57 10.77
C ASP A 455 -3.78 -19.69 11.30
N TYR A 456 -3.34 -18.65 12.01
CA TYR A 456 -2.06 -18.67 12.71
C TYR A 456 -2.15 -19.52 13.97
N LEU A 457 -1.08 -20.29 14.21
CA LEU A 457 -0.99 -21.12 15.40
C LEU A 457 -0.54 -20.27 16.58
N ILE A 458 -1.42 -20.05 17.54
CA ILE A 458 -1.06 -19.40 18.81
C ILE A 458 -0.17 -20.37 19.61
N LEU A 459 1.03 -19.92 19.94
CA LEU A 459 2.03 -20.73 20.66
C LEU A 459 2.08 -20.38 22.14
N ASP A 460 1.89 -19.10 22.46
CA ASP A 460 1.91 -18.60 23.83
C ASP A 460 1.09 -17.30 23.90
N GLU A 461 0.36 -17.14 24.99
CA GLU A 461 -0.37 -15.92 25.33
C GLU A 461 -0.23 -15.66 26.82
N PHE A 462 0.10 -14.42 27.19
CA PHE A 462 0.23 -14.08 28.60
C PHE A 462 0.04 -12.59 28.84
N GLU A 463 -0.59 -12.29 29.99
CA GLU A 463 -0.60 -10.96 30.57
C GLU A 463 0.70 -10.76 31.35
N VAL A 464 1.44 -9.71 31.03
CA VAL A 464 2.67 -9.37 31.76
C VAL A 464 2.33 -8.75 33.11
N ASP A 465 1.28 -7.93 33.12
CA ASP A 465 0.66 -7.36 34.30
C ASP A 465 -0.85 -7.43 34.12
N SER A 466 -1.59 -7.58 35.22
CA SER A 466 -3.02 -7.90 35.17
C SER A 466 -3.92 -6.77 34.66
N ILE A 467 -3.37 -5.62 34.28
CA ILE A 467 -4.14 -4.40 34.02
C ILE A 467 -3.62 -3.51 32.89
N SER A 468 -2.49 -3.82 32.25
CA SER A 468 -1.93 -2.95 31.21
C SER A 468 -1.29 -3.65 30.01
N THR A 469 -0.75 -4.87 30.11
CA THR A 469 0.10 -5.42 29.04
C THR A 469 -0.23 -6.85 28.65
N GLY A 470 -0.45 -7.05 27.36
CA GLY A 470 -0.65 -8.36 26.73
C GLY A 470 0.45 -8.69 25.72
N CYS A 471 0.81 -9.96 25.65
CA CYS A 471 1.76 -10.52 24.69
C CYS A 471 1.18 -11.80 24.07
N ILE A 472 1.28 -11.91 22.75
CA ILE A 472 0.85 -13.08 21.98
C ILE A 472 2.00 -13.48 21.05
N VAL A 473 2.40 -14.74 21.13
CA VAL A 473 3.42 -15.36 20.27
C VAL A 473 2.73 -16.41 19.41
N TYR A 474 2.98 -16.35 18.11
CA TYR A 474 2.30 -17.20 17.15
C TYR A 474 3.23 -17.63 16.02
N SER A 475 2.84 -18.70 15.32
CA SER A 475 3.52 -19.19 14.13
C SER A 475 2.69 -18.87 12.89
N ARG A 476 3.38 -18.31 11.89
CA ARG A 476 2.86 -18.04 10.55
C ARG A 476 3.58 -18.92 9.55
N TYR A 477 2.84 -19.44 8.57
CA TYR A 477 3.35 -20.32 7.54
C TYR A 477 3.22 -19.68 6.17
N GLU A 478 4.28 -19.77 5.38
CA GLU A 478 4.31 -19.26 4.00
C GLU A 478 5.10 -20.18 3.09
N ASN A 479 4.65 -20.30 1.85
CA ASN A 479 5.46 -20.94 0.83
C ASN A 479 6.66 -20.05 0.49
N SER A 480 7.82 -20.66 0.27
CA SER A 480 8.99 -19.92 -0.19
C SER A 480 8.72 -19.24 -1.54
N ASN A 481 8.99 -17.94 -1.61
CA ASN A 481 8.69 -17.10 -2.77
C ASN A 481 9.68 -17.29 -3.94
N ILE A 482 10.75 -18.05 -3.75
CA ILE A 482 11.73 -18.37 -4.79
C ILE A 482 11.38 -19.64 -5.58
N LEU A 483 10.35 -20.38 -5.15
CA LEU A 483 9.89 -21.63 -5.78
C LEU A 483 8.71 -21.36 -6.70
N VAL A 484 8.75 -21.93 -7.91
CA VAL A 484 7.73 -21.70 -8.95
C VAL A 484 6.65 -22.79 -8.92
N ASN A 485 7.05 -24.06 -9.03
CA ASN A 485 6.15 -25.21 -9.11
C ASN A 485 6.29 -26.17 -7.91
N GLU A 486 7.09 -25.79 -6.92
CA GLU A 486 7.38 -26.58 -5.73
C GLU A 486 6.92 -25.83 -4.49
N SER A 487 6.65 -26.58 -3.42
CA SER A 487 6.31 -26.00 -2.13
C SER A 487 7.38 -26.30 -1.09
N PHE A 488 7.80 -25.26 -0.38
CA PHE A 488 8.60 -25.34 0.83
C PHE A 488 7.98 -24.41 1.86
N LEU A 489 7.29 -25.00 2.84
CA LEU A 489 6.57 -24.27 3.88
C LEU A 489 7.55 -23.79 4.95
N GLU A 490 7.78 -22.49 4.97
CA GLU A 490 8.59 -21.82 5.97
C GLU A 490 7.75 -21.52 7.22
N VAL A 491 8.26 -21.92 8.38
CA VAL A 491 7.70 -21.58 9.70
C VAL A 491 8.33 -20.28 10.19
N LYS A 492 7.52 -19.23 10.38
CA LYS A 492 7.96 -17.94 10.93
C LYS A 492 7.39 -17.77 12.33
N LEU A 493 8.26 -17.52 13.30
CA LEU A 493 7.88 -17.17 14.67
C LEU A 493 7.63 -15.65 14.76
N GLU A 494 6.45 -15.27 15.21
CA GLU A 494 5.97 -13.88 15.24
C GLU A 494 5.45 -13.52 16.64
N ILE A 495 5.41 -12.23 16.94
CA ILE A 495 5.04 -11.71 18.25
C ILE A 495 4.28 -10.39 18.13
N ILE A 496 3.20 -10.26 18.90
CA ILE A 496 2.46 -9.03 19.12
C ILE A 496 2.53 -8.69 20.61
N LEU A 497 2.91 -7.45 20.91
CA LEU A 497 2.86 -6.91 22.26
C LEU A 497 2.07 -5.61 22.23
N PHE A 498 1.12 -5.50 23.15
CA PHE A 498 0.39 -4.27 23.36
C PHE A 498 0.37 -3.86 24.83
N ARG A 499 0.37 -2.55 25.09
CA ARG A 499 0.36 -1.96 26.42
C ARG A 499 -0.57 -0.75 26.48
N LEU A 500 -1.40 -0.71 27.51
CA LEU A 500 -2.41 0.31 27.75
C LEU A 500 -1.96 1.24 28.87
N LEU A 501 -1.53 2.45 28.50
CA LEU A 501 -1.10 3.48 29.45
C LEU A 501 -2.04 4.68 29.34
N ASN A 502 -2.67 5.05 30.47
CA ASN A 502 -3.67 6.11 30.52
C ASN A 502 -4.81 5.88 29.50
N ASN A 503 -4.94 6.76 28.51
CA ASN A 503 -5.89 6.64 27.39
C ASN A 503 -5.21 6.29 26.06
N LYS A 504 -3.99 5.75 26.10
CA LYS A 504 -3.16 5.45 24.93
C LYS A 504 -2.87 3.96 24.86
N LEU A 505 -2.95 3.40 23.66
CA LEU A 505 -2.60 2.03 23.34
C LEU A 505 -1.29 2.03 22.55
N TYR A 506 -0.31 1.34 23.08
CA TYR A 506 0.99 1.09 22.47
C TYR A 506 0.98 -0.31 21.90
N ILE A 507 1.20 -0.47 20.60
CA ILE A 507 1.20 -1.79 19.98
C ILE A 507 2.40 -1.96 19.06
N TYR A 508 3.02 -3.12 19.18
CA TYR A 508 4.02 -3.62 18.26
C TYR A 508 3.56 -4.97 17.72
N SER A 509 3.75 -5.15 16.42
CA SER A 509 3.64 -6.43 15.74
C SER A 509 4.94 -6.65 14.96
N SER A 510 5.48 -7.87 15.00
CA SER A 510 6.61 -8.26 14.15
C SER A 510 6.24 -8.31 12.67
N THR A 511 4.94 -8.42 12.37
CA THR A 511 4.37 -8.31 11.02
C THR A 511 3.81 -6.91 10.78
N THR A 512 3.44 -6.61 9.53
CA THR A 512 2.72 -5.37 9.18
C THR A 512 1.24 -5.40 9.59
N TYR A 513 0.81 -6.44 10.30
CA TYR A 513 -0.53 -6.61 10.82
C TYR A 513 -0.92 -5.43 11.72
N LEU A 514 -2.03 -4.80 11.36
CA LEU A 514 -2.68 -3.79 12.15
C LEU A 514 -4.00 -4.43 12.60
N PRO A 515 -4.23 -4.65 13.90
CA PRO A 515 -5.46 -5.27 14.33
C PRO A 515 -6.68 -4.45 13.90
N SER A 516 -7.81 -5.13 13.74
CA SER A 516 -9.11 -4.52 13.43
C SER A 516 -9.57 -3.48 14.47
N LEU A 517 -8.85 -3.32 15.59
CA LEU A 517 -8.99 -2.29 16.65
C LEU A 517 -9.27 -0.85 16.19
N LEU A 518 -8.90 -0.46 14.96
CA LEU A 518 -9.25 0.86 14.41
C LEU A 518 -10.76 1.07 14.26
N SER A 519 -11.55 0.01 14.05
CA SER A 519 -13.02 0.09 13.99
C SER A 519 -13.66 0.39 15.36
N GLU A 520 -12.96 0.10 16.46
CA GLU A 520 -13.42 0.25 17.85
C GLU A 520 -13.10 1.63 18.46
N GLY A 521 -12.87 2.65 17.62
CA GLY A 521 -12.68 4.04 18.08
C GLY A 521 -11.25 4.41 18.53
N TRP A 522 -10.27 3.51 18.39
CA TRP A 522 -8.86 3.81 18.63
C TRP A 522 -8.27 4.62 17.48
N LYS A 523 -7.94 5.90 17.73
CA LYS A 523 -7.39 6.80 16.70
C LYS A 523 -5.88 6.91 16.84
N ARG A 524 -5.15 7.02 15.72
CA ARG A 524 -3.70 7.31 15.74
C ARG A 524 -3.45 8.59 16.54
N ILE A 525 -2.45 8.61 17.41
CA ILE A 525 -2.12 9.83 18.15
C ILE A 525 -1.68 10.92 17.17
N ASN A 526 -2.07 12.17 17.43
CA ASN A 526 -1.81 13.26 16.47
C ASN A 526 -0.31 13.58 16.37
N ALA A 527 0.09 14.16 15.24
CA ALA A 527 1.48 14.52 15.01
C ALA A 527 1.99 15.55 16.04
N ASN A 528 1.13 16.46 16.52
CA ASN A 528 1.50 17.50 17.48
C ASN A 528 1.95 16.93 18.84
N THR A 529 1.34 15.84 19.30
CA THR A 529 1.77 15.12 20.50
C THR A 529 3.08 14.37 20.24
N LEU A 530 3.25 13.71 19.08
CA LEU A 530 4.50 13.00 18.75
C LEU A 530 5.71 13.92 18.61
N LYS A 531 5.53 15.18 18.17
CA LYS A 531 6.60 16.18 18.09
C LYS A 531 7.30 16.41 19.44
N GLN A 532 6.61 16.18 20.56
CA GLN A 532 7.15 16.35 21.92
C GLN A 532 8.27 15.34 22.25
N LEU A 533 8.37 14.23 21.50
CA LEU A 533 9.46 13.25 21.65
C LEU A 533 10.78 13.73 21.05
N LEU A 534 10.78 14.78 20.23
CA LEU A 534 11.98 15.41 19.73
C LEU A 534 12.43 16.51 20.68
N LEU A 535 13.53 16.27 21.40
CA LEU A 535 14.13 17.25 22.30
C LEU A 535 14.67 18.46 21.51
N ARG A 536 14.61 19.66 22.10
CA ARG A 536 14.95 20.94 21.44
C ARG A 536 16.39 21.02 20.91
N ASP A 537 17.32 20.29 21.51
CA ASP A 537 18.75 20.26 21.17
C ASP A 537 19.15 19.01 20.36
N SER A 538 18.18 18.29 19.79
CA SER A 538 18.46 17.13 18.93
C SER A 538 19.02 17.59 17.57
N LYS A 539 20.05 16.90 17.08
CA LYS A 539 20.46 17.01 15.67
C LYS A 539 19.49 16.23 14.79
N VAL A 540 18.93 16.85 13.76
CA VAL A 540 17.96 16.21 12.86
C VAL A 540 18.70 15.71 11.63
N SER A 541 19.02 14.43 11.54
CA SER A 541 19.80 13.92 10.42
C SER A 541 18.98 13.69 9.15
N GLN A 542 17.67 13.44 9.30
CA GLN A 542 16.81 13.11 8.16
C GLN A 542 15.39 13.62 8.36
N VAL A 543 14.78 14.14 7.29
CA VAL A 543 13.36 14.49 7.24
C VAL A 543 12.75 13.99 5.94
N THR A 544 11.59 13.35 6.02
CA THR A 544 10.74 13.09 4.85
C THR A 544 9.63 14.12 4.80
N ILE A 545 9.47 14.73 3.62
CA ILE A 545 8.35 15.61 3.31
C ILE A 545 7.48 15.02 2.20
N GLN A 546 6.17 15.17 2.37
CA GLN A 546 5.16 14.89 1.37
C GLN A 546 4.75 16.20 0.71
N ASN A 547 4.72 16.22 -0.62
CA ASN A 547 4.29 17.40 -1.37
C ASN A 547 2.81 17.65 -1.11
N GLY A 548 2.46 18.88 -0.70
CA GLY A 548 1.06 19.27 -0.53
C GLY A 548 0.38 19.67 -1.85
N GLY A 549 1.13 19.87 -2.92
CA GLY A 549 0.61 20.17 -4.27
C GLY A 549 0.03 18.94 -4.98
N VAL A 550 -0.55 19.17 -6.16
CA VAL A 550 -1.29 18.12 -6.90
C VAL A 550 -0.93 18.09 -8.40
N SER A 551 0.23 18.65 -8.77
CA SER A 551 0.71 18.63 -10.15
C SER A 551 1.62 17.44 -10.43
N HIS A 552 1.49 16.84 -11.60
CA HIS A 552 2.32 15.72 -12.07
C HIS A 552 3.82 16.06 -12.21
N ASN A 553 4.18 17.34 -12.36
CA ASN A 553 5.58 17.77 -12.54
C ASN A 553 6.30 18.07 -11.21
N ASN A 554 5.69 17.77 -10.07
CA ASN A 554 6.30 17.95 -8.76
C ASN A 554 6.70 16.59 -8.17
N PHE A 555 7.71 16.59 -7.31
CA PHE A 555 7.99 15.43 -6.47
C PHE A 555 6.76 15.10 -5.63
N SER A 556 6.42 13.82 -5.48
CA SER A 556 5.37 13.43 -4.53
C SER A 556 5.91 13.36 -3.11
N ARG A 557 7.14 12.85 -2.96
CA ARG A 557 7.85 12.69 -1.70
C ARG A 557 9.31 13.07 -1.87
N MET A 558 9.89 13.73 -0.87
CA MET A 558 11.32 14.06 -0.83
C MET A 558 11.90 13.64 0.52
N ILE A 559 13.10 13.08 0.50
CA ILE A 559 13.88 12.74 1.69
C ILE A 559 15.09 13.68 1.69
N MET A 560 15.21 14.48 2.75
CA MET A 560 16.38 15.32 3.01
C MET A 560 17.25 14.62 4.05
N ASP A 561 18.54 14.45 3.75
CA ASP A 561 19.52 13.79 4.62
C ASP A 561 20.77 14.67 4.74
N ALA A 562 21.21 14.92 5.97
CA ALA A 562 22.35 15.77 6.30
C ALA A 562 22.89 15.43 7.70
N GLU A 563 24.03 16.01 8.10
CA GLU A 563 24.48 15.91 9.51
C GLU A 563 23.44 16.56 10.45
N ASP A 564 22.91 17.73 10.05
CA ASP A 564 21.76 18.36 10.67
C ASP A 564 20.95 19.16 9.62
N VAL A 565 19.75 18.69 9.30
CA VAL A 565 18.79 19.36 8.41
C VAL A 565 18.34 20.71 9.00
N SER A 566 18.43 20.86 10.32
CA SER A 566 18.05 22.10 11.02
C SER A 566 19.00 23.27 10.75
N SER A 567 20.25 22.98 10.35
CA SER A 567 21.22 24.02 9.94
C SER A 567 21.13 24.39 8.46
N MET A 568 20.33 23.68 7.66
CA MET A 568 20.12 24.02 6.25
C MET A 568 19.24 25.27 6.13
N THR A 569 19.46 26.06 5.07
CA THR A 569 18.59 27.18 4.75
C THR A 569 17.20 26.63 4.40
N PRO A 570 16.14 26.99 5.14
CA PRO A 570 14.80 26.49 4.85
C PRO A 570 14.30 27.09 3.53
N ASP A 571 13.67 26.29 2.68
CA ASP A 571 13.02 26.80 1.48
C ASP A 571 11.66 27.35 1.87
N ILE A 572 11.31 28.54 1.42
CA ILE A 572 10.00 29.14 1.67
C ILE A 572 8.86 28.25 1.14
N THR A 573 9.13 27.43 0.12
CA THR A 573 8.19 26.46 -0.44
C THR A 573 7.99 25.22 0.44
N ASP A 574 8.85 24.98 1.44
CA ASP A 574 8.67 23.89 2.42
C ASP A 574 7.36 24.03 3.20
N LYS A 575 6.83 25.26 3.31
CA LYS A 575 5.52 25.57 3.90
C LYS A 575 4.30 25.02 3.15
N TYR A 576 4.51 24.52 1.94
CA TYR A 576 3.49 23.81 1.17
C TYR A 576 3.59 22.29 1.34
N ASN A 577 4.57 21.79 2.09
CA ASN A 577 4.86 20.36 2.22
C ASN A 577 4.66 19.88 3.66
N LEU A 578 4.08 18.69 3.81
CA LEU A 578 3.84 18.07 5.11
C LEU A 578 5.05 17.22 5.52
N CYS A 579 5.59 17.44 6.72
CA CYS A 579 6.58 16.52 7.30
C CYS A 579 5.88 15.22 7.74
N THR A 580 6.26 14.09 7.13
CA THR A 580 5.65 12.78 7.43
C THR A 580 6.54 11.92 8.31
N THR A 581 7.86 12.05 8.21
CA THR A 581 8.81 11.37 9.09
C THR A 581 10.02 12.25 9.41
N LEU A 582 10.63 11.99 10.56
CA LEU A 582 11.83 12.70 11.01
C LEU A 582 12.74 11.76 11.82
N VAL A 583 14.05 11.90 11.65
CA VAL A 583 15.07 11.22 12.47
C VAL A 583 15.89 12.27 13.21
N GLY A 584 15.76 12.28 14.54
CA GLY A 584 16.52 13.14 15.43
C GLY A 584 17.46 12.32 16.32
N SER A 585 18.59 12.89 16.72
CA SER A 585 19.50 12.25 17.66
C SER A 585 20.04 13.23 18.70
N LYS A 586 20.23 12.74 19.92
CA LYS A 586 20.83 13.49 21.02
C LYS A 586 21.86 12.63 21.74
N LYS A 587 23.03 13.19 22.00
CA LYS A 587 24.02 12.57 22.89
C LYS A 587 23.58 12.73 24.34
N VAL A 588 23.45 11.63 25.05
CA VAL A 588 23.14 11.58 26.49
C VAL A 588 24.25 10.77 27.17
N GLU A 589 25.08 11.45 27.95
CA GLU A 589 26.26 10.88 28.61
C GLU A 589 27.18 10.09 27.64
N LYS A 590 27.20 8.75 27.76
CA LYS A 590 28.02 7.82 26.96
C LYS A 590 27.28 7.19 25.77
N SER A 591 26.01 7.55 25.54
CA SER A 591 25.18 6.94 24.49
C SER A 591 24.49 8.00 23.63
N THR A 592 24.13 7.63 22.40
CA THR A 592 23.33 8.49 21.52
C THR A 592 21.94 7.89 21.43
N ILE A 593 20.93 8.66 21.86
CA ILE A 593 19.53 8.30 21.63
C ILE A 593 19.15 8.82 20.25
N ARG A 594 18.78 7.92 19.36
CA ARG A 594 18.23 8.25 18.03
C ARG A 594 16.73 8.00 18.09
N ASN A 595 15.91 8.94 17.63
CA ASN A 595 14.46 8.84 17.53
C ASN A 595 14.07 8.95 16.06
N TYR A 596 13.51 7.90 15.49
CA TYR A 596 12.68 7.96 14.29
C TYR A 596 11.23 8.21 14.71
N LEU A 597 10.64 9.26 14.16
CA LEU A 597 9.25 9.65 14.37
C LEU A 597 8.51 9.58 13.02
N GLY A 598 7.52 8.71 12.92
CA GLY A 598 6.64 8.57 11.76
C GLY A 598 5.24 9.11 12.07
N PHE A 599 4.96 10.33 11.65
CA PHE A 599 3.73 11.05 12.00
C PHE A 599 2.48 10.46 11.33
N SER A 600 2.59 9.96 10.10
CA SER A 600 1.44 9.39 9.38
C SER A 600 0.89 8.10 10.00
N ASN A 601 1.77 7.26 10.56
CA ASN A 601 1.40 5.96 11.13
C ASN A 601 1.49 5.94 12.67
N ALA A 602 1.68 7.11 13.29
CA ALA A 602 1.93 7.25 14.72
C ALA A 602 3.02 6.31 15.27
N ARG A 603 4.12 6.18 14.53
CA ARG A 603 5.20 5.24 14.82
C ARG A 603 6.37 5.93 15.48
N VAL A 604 6.92 5.32 16.53
CA VAL A 604 8.16 5.73 17.18
C VAL A 604 9.16 4.58 17.10
N SER A 605 10.42 4.86 16.79
CA SER A 605 11.49 3.87 16.77
C SER A 605 12.78 4.47 17.30
N GLN A 606 13.48 3.80 18.21
CA GLN A 606 14.76 4.27 18.75
C GLN A 606 15.97 3.47 18.27
N SER A 607 15.80 2.16 18.08
CA SER A 607 16.87 1.27 17.67
C SER A 607 16.31 0.08 16.91
N ASP A 608 17.09 -0.44 15.97
CA ASP A 608 16.85 -1.74 15.35
C ASP A 608 17.40 -2.90 16.20
N LYS A 609 18.13 -2.59 17.28
CA LYS A 609 18.59 -3.63 18.23
C LYS A 609 17.42 -4.14 19.04
N ASN A 610 17.33 -5.47 19.13
CA ASN A 610 16.36 -6.14 19.97
C ASN A 610 16.79 -6.06 21.44
N VAL A 611 15.81 -5.84 22.32
CA VAL A 611 15.95 -5.86 23.79
C VAL A 611 14.92 -6.82 24.36
N ASP A 612 15.16 -7.36 25.56
CA ASP A 612 14.17 -8.19 26.26
C ASP A 612 12.86 -7.42 26.52
N LEU A 613 11.76 -8.15 26.73
CA LEU A 613 10.43 -7.55 26.89
C LEU A 613 10.35 -6.61 28.10
N LEU A 614 11.06 -6.93 29.19
CA LEU A 614 11.09 -6.09 30.40
C LEU A 614 11.69 -4.70 30.10
N THR A 615 12.82 -4.68 29.40
CA THR A 615 13.49 -3.46 28.94
C THR A 615 12.63 -2.70 27.95
N TYR A 616 11.96 -3.42 27.04
CA TYR A 616 11.03 -2.83 26.07
C TYR A 616 9.83 -2.16 26.74
N ILE A 617 9.22 -2.80 27.74
CA ILE A 617 8.10 -2.23 28.52
C ILE A 617 8.54 -0.98 29.28
N GLY A 618 9.69 -1.02 29.95
CA GLY A 618 10.23 0.16 30.62
C GLY A 618 10.57 1.31 29.66
N TRP A 619 10.88 1.00 28.39
CA TRP A 619 11.00 2.00 27.34
C TRP A 619 9.65 2.63 26.97
N LEU A 620 8.57 1.84 26.86
CA LEU A 620 7.22 2.37 26.61
C LEU A 620 6.77 3.33 27.72
N ASP A 621 7.04 3.00 28.98
CA ASP A 621 6.72 3.88 30.11
C ASP A 621 7.46 5.23 30.02
N LYS A 622 8.73 5.22 29.60
CA LYS A 622 9.50 6.46 29.34
C LYS A 622 8.91 7.28 28.19
N ILE A 623 8.47 6.64 27.11
CA ILE A 623 7.81 7.32 25.99
C ILE A 623 6.47 7.95 26.45
N ASP A 624 5.64 7.24 27.20
CA ASP A 624 4.36 7.79 27.71
C ASP A 624 4.56 8.97 28.66
N ALA A 625 5.55 8.87 29.55
CA ALA A 625 5.93 9.98 30.44
C ALA A 625 6.31 11.23 29.62
N GLN A 626 7.15 11.06 28.59
CA GLN A 626 7.55 12.17 27.71
C GLN A 626 6.39 12.78 26.93
N LEU A 627 5.42 11.98 26.50
CA LEU A 627 4.21 12.44 25.81
C LEU A 627 3.16 13.09 26.74
N SER A 628 3.33 12.94 28.05
CA SER A 628 2.39 13.48 29.05
C SER A 628 2.90 14.79 29.66
N GLU A 629 4.14 15.18 29.39
CA GLU A 629 4.71 16.47 29.78
C GLU A 629 4.14 17.61 28.92
N THR A 630 3.38 18.51 29.54
CA THR A 630 2.68 19.61 28.86
C THR A 630 3.54 20.85 28.57
N SER A 631 4.75 20.94 29.14
CA SER A 631 5.59 22.15 29.13
C SER A 631 6.83 22.10 28.24
N LYS A 632 6.94 21.12 27.31
CA LYS A 632 8.10 21.00 26.43
C LYS A 632 8.03 21.95 25.24
N GLU A 633 9.08 22.73 25.06
CA GLU A 633 9.30 23.50 23.83
C GLU A 633 9.58 22.56 22.66
N ILE A 634 8.82 22.75 21.58
CA ILE A 634 8.93 21.98 20.34
C ILE A 634 10.18 22.41 19.57
N HIS A 635 10.89 21.45 18.99
CA HIS A 635 12.06 21.73 18.14
C HIS A 635 11.71 22.67 16.97
N PRO A 636 12.51 23.72 16.69
CA PRO A 636 12.18 24.74 15.70
C PRO A 636 12.08 24.21 14.26
N ILE A 637 12.66 23.04 13.96
CA ILE A 637 12.57 22.39 12.64
C ILE A 637 11.13 22.26 12.12
N PHE A 638 10.15 22.04 13.01
CA PHE A 638 8.76 21.89 12.58
C PHE A 638 8.15 23.19 12.05
N ASN A 639 8.73 24.36 12.40
CA ASN A 639 8.34 25.65 11.84
C ASN A 639 8.77 25.80 10.37
N ARG A 640 9.54 24.87 9.81
CA ARG A 640 9.92 24.86 8.39
C ARG A 640 8.78 24.38 7.48
N PHE A 641 7.97 23.43 7.96
CA PHE A 641 6.99 22.69 7.15
C PHE A 641 5.56 23.20 7.34
N ALA A 642 4.62 22.65 6.57
CA ALA A 642 3.20 22.89 6.70
C ALA A 642 2.68 22.52 8.10
N THR A 643 1.81 23.35 8.65
CA THR A 643 1.32 23.21 10.02
C THR A 643 0.21 22.16 10.08
N VAL A 644 0.40 21.14 10.92
CA VAL A 644 -0.65 20.17 11.24
C VAL A 644 -1.71 20.83 12.12
N THR A 645 -2.97 20.68 11.75
CA THR A 645 -4.12 21.29 12.44
C THR A 645 -5.08 20.23 12.96
N ASP A 646 -5.98 20.66 13.85
CA ASP A 646 -7.17 19.88 14.16
C ASP A 646 -8.12 19.81 12.95
N VAL A 647 -9.20 19.03 13.10
CA VAL A 647 -10.24 18.86 12.07
C VAL A 647 -10.84 20.24 11.72
N PRO A 648 -10.76 20.67 10.45
CA PRO A 648 -11.31 21.96 10.02
C PRO A 648 -12.85 21.99 10.10
N ASN A 649 -13.42 23.20 10.20
CA ASN A 649 -14.88 23.40 10.15
C ASN A 649 -15.47 23.12 8.77
N GLU A 650 -14.70 23.39 7.70
CA GLU A 650 -15.09 23.13 6.31
C GLU A 650 -14.40 21.85 5.83
N LEU A 651 -15.17 20.78 5.65
CA LEU A 651 -14.69 19.45 5.28
C LEU A 651 -15.02 19.06 3.84
N THR A 652 -15.57 19.98 3.06
CA THR A 652 -15.96 19.69 1.67
C THR A 652 -14.73 19.46 0.80
N PRO A 653 -14.53 18.25 0.23
CA PRO A 653 -13.44 17.98 -0.70
C PRO A 653 -13.67 18.70 -2.04
N SER A 654 -12.65 19.40 -2.54
CA SER A 654 -12.63 19.93 -3.92
C SER A 654 -11.97 18.97 -4.90
N SER A 655 -11.01 18.18 -4.43
CA SER A 655 -10.30 17.20 -5.25
C SER A 655 -9.62 16.14 -4.40
N ILE A 656 -9.31 15.01 -5.03
CA ILE A 656 -8.60 13.87 -4.44
C ILE A 656 -7.47 13.41 -5.36
N LEU A 657 -6.31 13.11 -4.77
CA LEU A 657 -5.17 12.47 -5.41
C LEU A 657 -4.94 11.11 -4.74
N ILE A 658 -5.05 10.04 -5.51
CA ILE A 658 -4.74 8.68 -5.05
C ILE A 658 -3.22 8.49 -5.05
N TYR A 659 -2.69 7.91 -3.97
CA TYR A 659 -1.25 7.71 -3.79
C TYR A 659 -0.92 6.22 -3.76
N PHE A 660 -0.03 5.80 -4.67
CA PHE A 660 0.56 4.47 -4.69
C PHE A 660 2.08 4.57 -4.51
N ASP A 661 2.65 3.73 -3.65
CA ASP A 661 4.09 3.52 -3.62
C ASP A 661 4.41 2.31 -4.52
N PRO A 662 4.91 2.53 -5.74
CA PRO A 662 5.09 1.46 -6.73
C PRO A 662 6.13 0.40 -6.30
N ASN A 663 6.92 0.68 -5.26
CA ASN A 663 7.88 -0.30 -4.73
C ASN A 663 7.24 -1.27 -3.74
N ILE A 664 6.05 -0.95 -3.24
CA ILE A 664 5.40 -1.69 -2.13
C ILE A 664 4.05 -2.25 -2.57
N VAL A 665 3.37 -1.56 -3.49
CA VAL A 665 1.99 -1.83 -3.88
C VAL A 665 1.91 -1.98 -5.39
N PHE A 666 1.35 -3.10 -5.83
CA PHE A 666 0.98 -3.33 -7.22
C PHE A 666 -0.53 -3.49 -7.33
N LEU A 667 -1.12 -2.89 -8.35
CA LEU A 667 -2.49 -3.16 -8.72
C LEU A 667 -2.51 -4.36 -9.65
N THR A 668 -3.35 -5.32 -9.33
CA THR A 668 -3.62 -6.45 -10.20
C THR A 668 -5.11 -6.56 -10.43
N TYR A 669 -5.51 -7.12 -11.56
CA TYR A 669 -6.84 -7.71 -11.65
C TYR A 669 -7.00 -8.77 -10.55
N SER A 670 -8.23 -9.12 -10.16
CA SER A 670 -8.46 -10.22 -9.20
C SER A 670 -7.74 -11.52 -9.61
N TYR A 671 -7.58 -11.73 -10.90
CA TYR A 671 -6.88 -12.85 -11.52
C TYR A 671 -5.34 -12.72 -11.61
N GLY A 672 -4.76 -11.66 -11.05
CA GLY A 672 -3.32 -11.53 -10.80
C GLY A 672 -2.50 -10.81 -11.88
N THR A 673 -3.06 -10.49 -13.03
CA THR A 673 -2.39 -9.67 -14.04
C THR A 673 -2.20 -8.24 -13.55
N LEU A 674 -1.02 -7.64 -13.76
CA LEU A 674 -0.75 -6.25 -13.39
C LEU A 674 -1.65 -5.28 -14.16
N THR A 675 -2.09 -4.22 -13.50
CA THR A 675 -2.89 -3.13 -14.07
C THR A 675 -2.52 -1.81 -13.41
N GLU A 676 -3.01 -0.70 -13.95
CA GLU A 676 -2.83 0.64 -13.39
C GLU A 676 -4.12 1.44 -13.56
N LEU A 677 -4.33 2.47 -12.73
CA LEU A 677 -5.43 3.41 -12.96
C LEU A 677 -5.09 4.38 -14.09
N ASP A 678 -6.08 4.71 -14.93
CA ASP A 678 -5.88 5.64 -16.06
C ASP A 678 -5.41 7.03 -15.59
N GLN A 679 -5.76 7.40 -14.36
CA GLN A 679 -5.29 8.61 -13.70
C GLN A 679 -5.36 8.48 -12.17
N LEU A 680 -4.64 9.36 -11.48
CA LEU A 680 -4.60 9.40 -10.01
C LEU A 680 -5.29 10.63 -9.40
N PHE A 681 -5.46 11.69 -10.19
CA PHE A 681 -6.08 12.93 -9.74
C PHE A 681 -7.52 13.06 -10.23
N TYR A 682 -8.42 13.44 -9.32
CA TYR A 682 -9.84 13.57 -9.59
C TYR A 682 -10.40 14.85 -8.97
N THR A 683 -11.21 15.57 -9.75
CA THR A 683 -12.02 16.69 -9.23
C THR A 683 -13.27 16.13 -8.56
N VAL A 684 -13.60 16.63 -7.37
CA VAL A 684 -14.78 16.19 -6.62
C VAL A 684 -15.88 17.23 -6.80
N ARG A 685 -17.10 16.76 -7.14
CA ARG A 685 -18.31 17.59 -7.25
C ARG A 685 -19.43 16.91 -6.49
N ASN A 686 -20.12 17.64 -5.62
CA ASN A 686 -21.21 17.11 -4.78
C ASN A 686 -20.79 15.84 -4.02
N SER A 687 -19.60 15.85 -3.43
CA SER A 687 -19.03 14.70 -2.69
C SER A 687 -18.84 13.43 -3.52
N LYS A 688 -18.74 13.56 -4.84
CA LYS A 688 -18.54 12.45 -5.79
C LYS A 688 -17.39 12.72 -6.75
N PHE A 689 -16.70 11.67 -7.16
CA PHE A 689 -15.76 11.70 -8.28
C PHE A 689 -15.82 10.40 -9.10
N ASN A 690 -15.38 10.49 -10.35
CA ASN A 690 -15.40 9.38 -11.29
C ASN A 690 -14.01 8.76 -11.42
N LEU A 691 -13.76 7.66 -10.71
CA LEU A 691 -12.53 6.88 -10.83
C LEU A 691 -12.42 6.30 -12.25
N ARG A 692 -11.26 6.39 -12.88
CA ARG A 692 -11.04 5.87 -14.24
C ARG A 692 -10.07 4.70 -14.24
N TRP A 693 -10.48 3.63 -14.91
CA TRP A 693 -9.72 2.42 -15.07
C TRP A 693 -10.19 1.67 -16.31
N ASP A 694 -9.25 1.21 -17.14
CA ASP A 694 -9.51 0.47 -18.36
C ASP A 694 -10.47 1.23 -19.30
N ASN A 695 -10.29 2.55 -19.38
CA ASN A 695 -11.16 3.49 -20.10
C ASN A 695 -12.62 3.51 -19.64
N ARG A 696 -12.95 2.88 -18.50
CA ARG A 696 -14.27 2.92 -17.87
C ARG A 696 -14.27 3.89 -16.69
N SER A 697 -15.47 4.31 -16.29
CA SER A 697 -15.69 5.31 -15.24
C SER A 697 -16.57 4.74 -14.13
N PHE A 698 -16.09 4.84 -12.89
CA PHE A 698 -16.74 4.31 -11.70
C PHE A 698 -17.03 5.46 -10.73
N GLU A 699 -18.31 5.70 -10.40
CA GLU A 699 -18.69 6.82 -9.53
C GLU A 699 -18.47 6.45 -8.05
N ILE A 700 -17.64 7.23 -7.36
CA ILE A 700 -17.25 7.05 -5.97
C ILE A 700 -17.73 8.22 -5.12
N ASN A 701 -18.44 7.93 -4.03
CA ASN A 701 -18.77 8.88 -2.97
C ASN A 701 -17.61 9.02 -1.99
N ILE A 702 -17.37 10.25 -1.55
CA ILE A 702 -16.35 10.60 -0.55
C ILE A 702 -16.97 11.43 0.57
N ALA A 703 -16.84 10.97 1.81
CA ALA A 703 -17.36 11.68 2.99
C ALA A 703 -16.42 11.55 4.19
N TYR A 704 -16.32 12.58 5.01
CA TYR A 704 -15.60 12.51 6.28
C TYR A 704 -16.50 11.90 7.36
N SER A 705 -16.05 10.81 7.98
CA SER A 705 -16.71 10.22 9.15
C SER A 705 -16.16 10.84 10.42
N MET A 706 -17.01 11.52 11.19
CA MET A 706 -16.61 12.12 12.48
C MET A 706 -16.27 11.04 13.52
N ASP A 707 -17.00 9.92 13.49
CA ASP A 707 -16.80 8.79 14.39
C ASP A 707 -15.44 8.14 14.13
N GLU A 708 -15.14 7.81 12.88
CA GLU A 708 -13.87 7.18 12.49
C GLU A 708 -12.72 8.20 12.39
N GLY A 709 -13.01 9.49 12.26
CA GLY A 709 -12.01 10.56 12.13
C GLY A 709 -11.25 10.55 10.80
N ARG A 710 -11.82 9.98 9.74
CA ARG A 710 -11.18 9.80 8.42
C ARG A 710 -12.18 9.93 7.28
N TYR A 711 -11.68 10.12 6.05
CA TYR A 711 -12.50 10.06 4.85
C TYR A 711 -12.77 8.62 4.44
N ILE A 712 -14.01 8.34 4.04
CA ILE A 712 -14.47 7.04 3.57
C ILE A 712 -14.91 7.16 2.11
N LEU A 713 -14.39 6.26 1.29
CA LEU A 713 -14.71 6.09 -0.12
C LEU A 713 -15.68 4.92 -0.28
N LYS A 714 -16.79 5.13 -1.00
CA LYS A 714 -17.79 4.08 -1.28
C LYS A 714 -18.28 4.19 -2.72
N TYR A 715 -18.51 3.06 -3.38
CA TYR A 715 -19.22 3.06 -4.66
C TYR A 715 -20.60 3.71 -4.53
N SER A 716 -21.02 4.49 -5.52
CA SER A 716 -22.40 4.94 -5.62
C SER A 716 -23.37 3.79 -5.87
N GLU A 717 -24.62 3.97 -5.43
CA GLU A 717 -25.68 3.01 -5.67
C GLU A 717 -25.83 2.74 -7.19
N GLY A 718 -25.86 1.46 -7.56
CA GLY A 718 -25.92 1.02 -8.96
C GLY A 718 -24.59 1.02 -9.72
N THR A 719 -23.47 1.44 -9.10
CA THR A 719 -22.14 1.35 -9.71
C THR A 719 -21.57 -0.06 -9.52
N GLU A 720 -21.07 -0.66 -10.60
CA GLU A 720 -20.39 -1.96 -10.55
C GLU A 720 -19.07 -1.85 -9.78
N LYS A 721 -18.73 -2.88 -8.99
CA LYS A 721 -17.45 -2.93 -8.28
C LYS A 721 -16.29 -3.11 -9.28
N LEU A 722 -15.17 -2.48 -8.97
CA LEU A 722 -13.94 -2.66 -9.74
C LEU A 722 -13.38 -4.07 -9.51
N ASN A 723 -12.94 -4.72 -10.59
CA ASN A 723 -12.25 -5.99 -10.50
C ASN A 723 -10.73 -5.80 -10.29
N ILE A 724 -10.35 -4.87 -9.39
CA ILE A 724 -8.96 -4.54 -9.07
C ILE A 724 -8.70 -4.87 -7.60
N VAL A 725 -7.59 -5.55 -7.37
CA VAL A 725 -7.06 -5.79 -6.03
C VAL A 725 -5.68 -5.18 -5.90
N VAL A 726 -5.40 -4.66 -4.71
CA VAL A 726 -4.06 -4.25 -4.30
C VAL A 726 -3.36 -5.49 -3.77
N ASN A 727 -2.21 -5.80 -4.37
CA ASN A 727 -1.32 -6.84 -3.88
C ASN A 727 -0.18 -6.18 -3.10
N GLN A 728 -0.10 -6.50 -1.81
CA GLN A 728 0.98 -6.07 -0.94
C GLN A 728 1.90 -7.25 -0.66
N TYR A 729 3.22 -7.03 -0.72
CA TYR A 729 4.18 -8.01 -0.24
C TYR A 729 3.79 -8.47 1.18
N ASN A 730 3.55 -9.78 1.33
CA ASN A 730 3.23 -10.48 2.58
C ASN A 730 1.84 -10.22 3.21
N LYS A 731 0.91 -9.53 2.53
CA LYS A 731 -0.43 -9.20 3.08
C LYS A 731 -1.63 -9.72 2.29
N GLY A 732 -1.41 -10.45 1.21
CA GLY A 732 -2.48 -10.98 0.36
C GLY A 732 -3.12 -9.92 -0.53
N LYS A 733 -4.25 -10.29 -1.16
CA LYS A 733 -5.03 -9.42 -2.07
C LYS A 733 -6.16 -8.73 -1.29
N ILE A 734 -6.27 -7.42 -1.42
CA ILE A 734 -7.34 -6.59 -0.83
C ILE A 734 -8.03 -5.76 -1.92
N GLU A 735 -9.35 -5.54 -1.84
CA GLU A 735 -10.06 -4.67 -2.81
C GLU A 735 -9.49 -3.24 -2.75
N LEU A 736 -9.41 -2.56 -3.91
CA LEU A 736 -8.78 -1.24 -4.01
C LEU A 736 -9.39 -0.20 -3.04
N LEU A 737 -10.72 -0.11 -2.95
CA LEU A 737 -11.37 0.88 -2.09
C LEU A 737 -11.18 0.58 -0.61
N ASP A 738 -11.22 -0.69 -0.22
CA ASP A 738 -10.98 -1.13 1.16
C ASP A 738 -9.55 -0.77 1.56
N TRP A 739 -8.58 -1.07 0.70
CA TRP A 739 -7.19 -0.68 0.89
C TRP A 739 -7.01 0.84 1.04
N LEU A 740 -7.63 1.63 0.16
CA LEU A 740 -7.58 3.09 0.24
C LEU A 740 -8.18 3.61 1.55
N ASN A 741 -9.29 3.03 2.02
CA ASN A 741 -9.95 3.40 3.26
C ASN A 741 -9.14 2.98 4.50
N GLU A 742 -8.51 1.82 4.48
CA GLU A 742 -7.66 1.32 5.57
C GLU A 742 -6.38 2.13 5.72
N GLU A 743 -5.64 2.28 4.61
CA GLU A 743 -4.33 2.95 4.62
C GLU A 743 -4.44 4.48 4.52
N GLN A 744 -5.62 5.01 4.16
CA GLN A 744 -5.85 6.42 3.85
C GLN A 744 -4.82 6.94 2.84
N SER A 745 -4.51 6.11 1.83
CA SER A 745 -3.44 6.34 0.84
C SER A 745 -3.91 7.28 -0.27
N PHE A 746 -4.36 8.45 0.12
CA PHE A 746 -4.79 9.53 -0.77
C PHE A 746 -4.62 10.88 -0.07
N GLN A 747 -4.61 11.92 -0.89
CA GLN A 747 -4.58 13.32 -0.45
C GLN A 747 -5.84 14.04 -0.92
N ILE A 748 -6.43 14.86 -0.07
CA ILE A 748 -7.61 15.67 -0.38
C ILE A 748 -7.26 17.15 -0.25
N ILE A 749 -7.71 17.95 -1.22
CA ILE A 749 -7.76 19.41 -1.10
C ILE A 749 -9.17 19.79 -0.67
N LEU A 750 -9.29 20.61 0.38
CA LEU A 750 -10.58 21.12 0.83
C LEU A 750 -10.96 22.41 0.12
N LYS A 751 -12.26 22.69 0.10
CA LYS A 751 -12.81 23.95 -0.42
C LYS A 751 -12.10 25.14 0.23
N GLY A 752 -11.67 26.10 -0.59
CA GLY A 752 -10.85 27.24 -0.17
C GLY A 752 -9.33 27.05 -0.32
N ASN A 753 -8.86 25.82 -0.62
CA ASN A 753 -7.46 25.51 -0.95
C ASN A 753 -6.42 25.87 0.14
N LEU A 754 -6.85 26.01 1.39
CA LEU A 754 -5.99 26.27 2.54
C LEU A 754 -5.68 24.97 3.31
N ASP A 755 -6.73 24.22 3.62
CA ASP A 755 -6.65 22.97 4.36
C ASP A 755 -6.54 21.77 3.40
N ARG A 756 -5.67 20.83 3.78
CA ARG A 756 -5.43 19.59 3.06
C ARG A 756 -5.50 18.42 4.03
N TYR A 757 -5.75 17.24 3.50
CA TYR A 757 -5.77 15.99 4.26
C TYR A 757 -4.86 14.96 3.62
N PHE A 758 -4.04 14.27 4.42
CA PHE A 758 -3.21 13.15 3.97
C PHE A 758 -3.00 12.15 5.10
N LYS A 759 -3.20 10.85 4.83
CA LYS A 759 -3.00 9.75 5.79
C LYS A 759 -3.60 10.01 7.19
N GLY A 760 -4.85 10.46 7.25
CA GLY A 760 -5.54 10.71 8.53
C GLY A 760 -5.25 12.07 9.17
N THR A 761 -4.42 12.93 8.56
CA THR A 761 -3.98 14.19 9.17
C THR A 761 -4.37 15.40 8.32
N PHE A 762 -4.94 16.42 8.97
CA PHE A 762 -5.17 17.73 8.36
C PHE A 762 -3.97 18.65 8.53
N PHE A 763 -3.67 19.44 7.50
CA PHE A 763 -2.60 20.41 7.53
C PHE A 763 -2.89 21.62 6.64
N LYS A 764 -2.34 22.77 7.02
CA LYS A 764 -2.46 24.03 6.28
C LYS A 764 -1.23 24.31 5.45
N THR A 765 -1.46 24.57 4.17
CA THR A 765 -0.41 25.02 3.25
C THR A 765 -0.46 26.52 3.04
N GLY A 766 0.71 27.15 2.90
CA GLY A 766 0.86 28.58 2.70
C GLY A 766 1.87 29.18 3.67
N ILE A 767 2.34 30.39 3.36
CA ILE A 767 3.36 31.09 4.13
C ILE A 767 2.65 31.95 5.21
N PRO A 768 2.83 31.66 6.50
CA PRO A 768 2.30 32.49 7.57
C PRO A 768 2.88 33.92 7.56
N SER A 769 2.13 34.91 8.03
CA SER A 769 2.60 36.30 8.10
C SER A 769 3.75 36.52 9.10
N ASP A 770 3.94 35.61 10.05
CA ASP A 770 5.02 35.60 11.03
C ASP A 770 6.21 34.71 10.63
N PHE A 771 6.26 34.25 9.37
CA PHE A 771 7.30 33.33 8.90
C PHE A 771 8.66 34.03 8.67
N ASP A 772 9.49 34.10 9.70
CA ASP A 772 10.74 34.85 9.70
C ASP A 772 12.01 34.06 9.33
N SER A 773 11.97 33.28 8.24
CA SER A 773 13.10 32.43 7.80
C SER A 773 14.37 33.20 7.42
N LEU A 774 14.23 34.45 6.94
CA LEU A 774 15.35 35.25 6.46
C LEU A 774 16.10 36.00 7.56
N ILE A 775 15.63 35.99 8.81
CA ILE A 775 16.31 36.72 9.89
C ILE A 775 17.75 36.22 10.10
N ASN A 776 17.99 34.92 9.94
CA ASN A 776 19.30 34.31 10.20
C ASN A 776 20.39 34.75 9.21
N ILE A 777 20.02 35.23 8.02
CA ILE A 777 20.98 35.74 7.02
C ILE A 777 21.17 37.26 7.11
N MET A 778 20.38 37.97 7.92
CA MET A 778 20.41 39.42 8.01
C MET A 778 21.49 39.92 8.97
N ASP A 779 22.33 40.83 8.50
CA ASP A 779 23.39 41.49 9.26
C ASP A 779 23.22 43.01 9.16
N GLU A 780 22.78 43.67 10.24
CA GLU A 780 22.54 45.12 10.24
C GLU A 780 23.77 45.86 10.77
N TYR A 781 24.36 46.74 9.95
CA TYR A 781 25.51 47.55 10.34
C TYR A 781 25.15 49.03 10.53
N GLU A 782 25.90 49.72 11.39
CA GLU A 782 25.68 51.13 11.69
C GLU A 782 26.94 51.94 11.36
N ILE A 783 26.78 53.03 10.58
CA ILE A 783 27.85 53.98 10.27
C ILE A 783 27.40 55.36 10.75
N ASP A 784 28.26 56.08 11.46
CA ASP A 784 28.02 57.47 11.84
C ASP A 784 28.34 58.39 10.66
N LEU A 785 27.31 58.70 9.85
CA LEU A 785 27.41 59.62 8.72
C LEU A 785 26.91 61.01 9.14
N PRO A 786 27.62 62.10 8.78
CA PRO A 786 27.16 63.45 9.07
C PRO A 786 25.89 63.81 8.28
N GLY A 787 24.75 64.01 8.98
CA GLY A 787 23.50 64.54 8.41
C GLY A 787 22.76 63.62 7.40
N ASN A 788 21.93 64.18 6.51
CA ASN A 788 21.09 63.49 5.51
C ASN A 788 21.88 62.78 4.37
N VAL A 789 23.15 62.43 4.59
CA VAL A 789 24.03 61.87 3.56
C VAL A 789 23.71 60.38 3.36
N LYS A 790 23.37 60.01 2.13
CA LYS A 790 23.08 58.62 1.75
C LYS A 790 24.35 57.92 1.25
N LEU A 791 24.66 56.76 1.82
CA LEU A 791 25.53 55.76 1.19
C LEU A 791 25.17 55.52 -0.28
N ASN A 792 26.20 55.52 -1.10
CA ASN A 792 26.17 55.17 -2.51
C ASN A 792 27.08 53.95 -2.76
N GLU A 793 27.08 53.41 -3.98
CA GLU A 793 27.86 52.21 -4.29
C GLU A 793 29.36 52.54 -4.40
N LYS A 794 29.72 53.46 -5.30
CA LYS A 794 31.12 53.78 -5.71
C LYS A 794 31.52 55.25 -5.56
N GLY A 795 30.59 56.11 -5.16
CA GLY A 795 30.73 57.56 -5.02
C GLY A 795 29.60 58.34 -5.70
N ALA A 796 29.56 59.66 -5.48
CA ALA A 796 28.71 60.54 -6.29
C ALA A 796 29.26 60.65 -7.72
N ASN A 797 28.37 60.60 -8.72
CA ASN A 797 28.76 60.82 -10.11
C ASN A 797 29.19 62.29 -10.29
N LYS A 798 30.47 62.51 -10.57
CA LYS A 798 31.03 63.85 -10.75
C LYS A 798 30.87 64.21 -12.23
N SER A 799 30.08 65.24 -12.53
CA SER A 799 29.93 65.73 -13.91
C SER A 799 31.32 66.04 -14.50
N ALA A 800 31.43 65.93 -15.83
CA ALA A 800 32.69 65.99 -16.60
C ALA A 800 33.55 67.28 -16.44
N ILE A 801 33.16 68.18 -15.54
CA ILE A 801 33.76 69.50 -15.27
C ILE A 801 34.95 69.39 -14.28
N LEU A 802 35.05 68.30 -13.49
CA LEU A 802 36.19 68.05 -12.60
C LEU A 802 37.28 67.23 -13.33
N GLN A 803 38.51 67.76 -13.42
CA GLN A 803 39.66 67.13 -14.09
C GLN A 803 40.53 66.25 -13.17
N GLU A 804 40.42 66.38 -11.86
CA GLU A 804 41.32 65.68 -10.92
C GLU A 804 40.89 64.24 -10.64
N TRP A 805 41.84 63.31 -10.72
CA TRP A 805 41.67 61.92 -10.35
C TRP A 805 41.97 61.72 -8.87
N HIS A 806 41.07 61.05 -8.15
CA HIS A 806 41.25 60.69 -6.75
C HIS A 806 41.84 59.28 -6.59
N ASN A 807 42.69 59.11 -5.59
CA ASN A 807 43.34 57.83 -5.25
C ASN A 807 42.61 57.03 -4.16
N ALA A 808 41.35 57.35 -3.88
CA ALA A 808 40.47 56.63 -2.96
C ALA A 808 39.00 56.81 -3.38
N TRP A 809 38.16 55.83 -3.07
CA TRP A 809 36.70 55.96 -3.23
C TRP A 809 36.11 56.95 -2.22
N ASP A 810 34.97 57.53 -2.57
CA ASP A 810 34.22 58.49 -1.74
C ASP A 810 33.93 57.90 -0.35
N LYS A 811 34.13 58.68 0.72
CA LYS A 811 33.89 58.24 2.11
C LYS A 811 32.47 57.73 2.33
N ASN A 812 31.50 58.20 1.54
CA ASN A 812 30.11 57.80 1.63
C ASN A 812 29.77 56.64 0.67
N SER A 813 30.75 55.83 0.26
CA SER A 813 30.56 54.69 -0.65
C SER A 813 30.78 53.34 0.04
N LEU A 814 30.05 52.31 -0.41
CA LEU A 814 30.28 50.93 0.05
C LEU A 814 31.68 50.44 -0.33
N PHE A 815 32.21 50.88 -1.47
CA PHE A 815 33.58 50.56 -1.90
C PHE A 815 34.63 51.10 -0.92
N HIS A 816 34.42 52.31 -0.37
CA HIS A 816 35.28 52.86 0.68
C HIS A 816 35.21 52.04 1.97
N LEU A 817 34.00 51.62 2.36
CA LEU A 817 33.79 50.79 3.55
C LEU A 817 34.59 49.49 3.49
N VAL A 818 34.52 48.77 2.36
CA VAL A 818 35.28 47.52 2.16
C VAL A 818 36.79 47.81 2.09
N ALA A 819 37.21 48.82 1.34
CA ALA A 819 38.62 49.16 1.17
C ALA A 819 39.31 49.55 2.49
N ASN A 820 38.58 50.20 3.40
CA ASN A 820 39.06 50.58 4.74
C ASN A 820 38.72 49.55 5.83
N ARG A 821 38.52 48.28 5.46
CA ARG A 821 38.34 47.18 6.42
C ARG A 821 37.17 47.37 7.39
N GLY A 822 36.11 48.08 6.97
CA GLY A 822 34.92 48.31 7.78
C GLY A 822 35.16 49.15 9.04
N ILE A 823 36.25 49.93 9.11
CA ILE A 823 36.62 50.71 10.30
C ILE A 823 35.52 51.69 10.75
N ASP A 824 34.72 52.18 9.81
CA ASP A 824 33.64 53.14 10.04
C ASP A 824 32.34 52.48 10.58
N ILE A 825 32.32 51.15 10.74
CA ILE A 825 31.17 50.42 11.31
C ILE A 825 31.25 50.49 12.84
N ASN A 826 30.23 51.05 13.48
CA ASN A 826 30.23 51.35 14.92
C ASN A 826 29.59 50.28 15.80
N ASN A 827 28.92 49.30 15.22
CA ASN A 827 28.32 48.17 15.93
C ASN A 827 29.09 46.85 15.70
N ASN A 828 28.64 45.76 16.32
CA ASN A 828 29.25 44.43 16.22
C ASN A 828 28.67 43.59 15.06
N ALA A 829 28.36 44.22 13.92
CA ALA A 829 27.88 43.52 12.72
C ALA A 829 28.92 42.49 12.23
N HIS A 830 28.46 41.36 11.69
CA HIS A 830 29.32 40.28 11.24
C HIS A 830 30.26 40.72 10.11
N ILE A 831 29.77 41.58 9.20
CA ILE A 831 30.61 42.17 8.14
C ILE A 831 31.83 42.92 8.68
N LYS A 832 31.73 43.55 9.86
CA LYS A 832 32.85 44.28 10.48
C LYS A 832 33.99 43.34 10.81
N SER A 833 33.70 42.21 11.45
CA SER A 833 34.72 41.20 11.76
C SER A 833 35.32 40.56 10.51
N LEU A 834 34.51 40.28 9.49
CA LEU A 834 35.01 39.68 8.24
C LEU A 834 35.96 40.63 7.49
N LEU A 835 35.68 41.93 7.52
CA LEU A 835 36.53 42.94 6.89
C LEU A 835 37.77 43.28 7.72
N SER A 836 37.68 43.31 9.06
CA SER A 836 38.82 43.59 9.94
C SER A 836 39.89 42.49 9.88
N ASP A 837 39.44 41.23 9.80
CA ASP A 837 40.29 40.04 9.84
C ASP A 837 40.87 39.70 8.45
N ALA A 838 40.52 40.45 7.40
CA ALA A 838 40.99 40.21 6.05
C ALA A 838 42.48 40.60 5.88
N ASP A 839 43.29 39.61 5.51
CA ASP A 839 44.70 39.78 5.16
C ASP A 839 44.83 40.32 3.73
N TYR A 840 43.99 39.81 2.81
CA TYR A 840 43.93 40.24 1.42
C TYR A 840 42.57 40.86 1.07
N ILE A 841 42.61 41.96 0.34
CA ILE A 841 41.41 42.65 -0.18
C ILE A 841 41.67 43.03 -1.62
N ILE A 842 40.88 42.49 -2.54
CA ILE A 842 41.00 42.72 -3.98
C ILE A 842 39.68 43.24 -4.53
N CYS A 843 39.73 44.37 -5.25
CA CYS A 843 38.62 44.91 -6.03
C CYS A 843 38.58 44.23 -7.41
N THR A 844 37.55 43.41 -7.63
CA THR A 844 37.33 42.63 -8.85
C THR A 844 36.25 43.23 -9.76
N ASP A 845 35.76 44.44 -9.44
CA ASP A 845 34.76 45.19 -10.21
C ASP A 845 35.23 45.54 -11.64
N LEU A 846 34.30 45.58 -12.60
CA LEU A 846 34.47 45.81 -14.06
C LEU A 846 34.90 44.57 -14.88
N GLN A 847 34.53 44.55 -16.17
CA GLN A 847 34.72 43.44 -17.12
C GLN A 847 33.88 42.19 -16.76
N THR A 848 34.49 41.00 -16.75
CA THR A 848 33.84 39.74 -16.32
C THR A 848 34.11 39.53 -14.83
N GLU A 849 33.45 40.36 -14.01
CA GLU A 849 33.63 40.36 -12.56
C GLU A 849 32.99 39.14 -11.89
N VAL A 850 33.69 38.58 -10.90
CA VAL A 850 33.19 37.48 -10.05
C VAL A 850 32.35 38.03 -8.89
N ALA A 851 32.80 39.15 -8.33
CA ALA A 851 32.17 39.95 -7.29
C ALA A 851 32.72 41.39 -7.40
N ASP A 852 32.25 42.32 -6.58
CA ASP A 852 32.88 43.65 -6.49
C ASP A 852 34.22 43.57 -5.74
N PHE A 853 34.23 42.80 -4.65
CA PHE A 853 35.44 42.52 -3.87
C PHE A 853 35.56 41.06 -3.49
N ILE A 854 36.81 40.62 -3.38
CA ILE A 854 37.19 39.34 -2.77
C ILE A 854 38.09 39.64 -1.58
N THR A 855 37.78 39.01 -0.44
CA THR A 855 38.60 39.09 0.78
C THR A 855 39.04 37.71 1.22
N ILE A 856 40.25 37.62 1.79
CA ILE A 856 40.82 36.37 2.30
C ILE A 856 41.40 36.65 3.69
N SER A 857 41.04 35.83 4.68
CA SER A 857 41.69 35.75 5.98
C SER A 857 42.35 34.38 6.14
N GLU A 858 43.67 34.37 6.28
CA GLU A 858 44.43 33.15 6.47
C GLU A 858 44.27 32.63 7.90
N SER A 859 44.29 33.54 8.88
CA SER A 859 44.17 33.17 10.31
C SER A 859 42.81 32.58 10.67
N LYS A 860 41.75 32.98 9.96
CA LYS A 860 40.37 32.50 10.17
C LYS A 860 39.93 31.45 9.16
N GLU A 861 40.75 31.16 8.14
CA GLU A 861 40.40 30.31 7.00
C GLU A 861 39.09 30.74 6.30
N THR A 862 38.92 32.05 6.08
CA THR A 862 37.69 32.60 5.48
C THR A 862 37.96 33.26 4.13
N VAL A 863 37.04 33.05 3.19
CA VAL A 863 37.00 33.73 1.89
C VAL A 863 35.65 34.41 1.74
N SER A 864 35.61 35.70 1.41
CA SER A 864 34.33 36.40 1.17
C SER A 864 34.27 37.02 -0.21
N PHE A 865 33.19 36.73 -0.95
CA PHE A 865 32.80 37.36 -2.21
C PHE A 865 31.74 38.43 -1.91
N ILE A 866 32.07 39.70 -2.08
CA ILE A 866 31.24 40.83 -1.66
C ILE A 866 30.66 41.51 -2.89
N HIS A 867 29.33 41.63 -2.91
CA HIS A 867 28.56 42.35 -3.92
C HIS A 867 27.95 43.59 -3.28
N CYS A 868 28.38 44.76 -3.72
CA CYS A 868 28.00 46.06 -3.18
C CYS A 868 26.84 46.63 -3.98
N LYS A 869 25.76 47.03 -3.29
CA LYS A 869 24.63 47.68 -3.97
C LYS A 869 23.98 48.76 -3.13
N ALA A 870 23.85 49.96 -3.69
CA ALA A 870 23.13 51.05 -3.03
C ALA A 870 21.76 51.32 -3.67
N GLY A 871 20.74 51.52 -2.82
CA GLY A 871 19.36 51.79 -3.21
C GLY A 871 18.92 53.23 -2.90
N LYS A 872 17.68 53.54 -3.30
CA LYS A 872 17.03 54.84 -3.02
C LYS A 872 15.82 54.72 -2.10
N SER A 873 15.34 53.50 -1.85
CA SER A 873 14.13 53.15 -1.09
C SER A 873 14.49 52.21 0.06
N LYS A 874 13.74 52.29 1.17
CA LYS A 874 13.88 51.40 2.33
C LYS A 874 13.40 49.96 2.06
N LEU A 875 12.65 49.73 0.98
CA LEU A 875 12.20 48.42 0.48
C LEU A 875 12.24 48.45 -1.05
N SER A 876 13.21 47.80 -1.67
CA SER A 876 13.41 47.83 -3.14
C SER A 876 13.63 46.43 -3.70
N ALA A 877 12.57 45.78 -4.17
CA ALA A 877 12.68 44.46 -4.79
C ALA A 877 13.58 44.46 -6.04
N THR A 878 13.58 45.53 -6.84
CA THR A 878 14.47 45.67 -8.01
C THR A 878 15.95 45.65 -7.62
N THR A 879 16.31 46.35 -6.53
CA THR A 879 17.70 46.35 -6.05
C THR A 879 18.13 44.96 -5.59
N PHE A 880 17.22 44.19 -4.96
CA PHE A 880 17.46 42.80 -4.60
C PHE A 880 17.57 41.87 -5.81
N GLN A 881 16.76 42.09 -6.84
CA GLN A 881 16.84 41.31 -8.09
C GLN A 881 18.20 41.50 -8.77
N GLU A 882 18.71 42.73 -8.81
CA GLU A 882 20.02 43.03 -9.41
C GLU A 882 21.17 42.33 -8.67
N VAL A 883 21.26 42.50 -7.34
CA VAL A 883 22.34 41.91 -6.55
C VAL A 883 22.25 40.37 -6.51
N SER A 884 21.04 39.83 -6.38
CA SER A 884 20.80 38.38 -6.42
C SER A 884 21.20 37.80 -7.79
N GLY A 885 20.86 38.51 -8.88
CA GLY A 885 21.25 38.12 -10.22
C GLY A 885 22.77 38.16 -10.45
N GLN A 886 23.49 39.12 -9.86
CA GLN A 886 24.95 39.17 -9.90
C GLN A 886 25.58 38.00 -9.13
N ILE A 887 25.05 37.67 -7.96
CA ILE A 887 25.51 36.53 -7.14
C ILE A 887 25.31 35.22 -7.89
N ILE A 888 24.09 34.94 -8.36
CA ILE A 888 23.72 33.65 -8.96
C ILE A 888 24.57 33.35 -10.20
N LYS A 889 24.88 34.35 -11.02
CA LYS A 889 25.70 34.20 -12.24
C LYS A 889 27.13 33.75 -11.95
N ASN A 890 27.64 33.98 -10.74
CA ASN A 890 29.03 33.78 -10.36
C ASN A 890 29.26 32.64 -9.37
N LEU A 891 28.21 31.89 -8.98
CA LEU A 891 28.31 30.83 -7.97
C LEU A 891 29.25 29.68 -8.34
N ASP A 892 29.49 29.44 -9.63
CA ASP A 892 30.47 28.45 -10.07
C ASP A 892 31.89 28.82 -9.58
N TYR A 893 32.26 30.10 -9.59
CA TYR A 893 33.56 30.56 -9.07
C TYR A 893 33.65 30.44 -7.54
N VAL A 894 32.52 30.61 -6.84
CA VAL A 894 32.41 30.49 -5.37
C VAL A 894 32.56 29.04 -4.94
N ASN A 895 32.03 28.09 -5.74
CA ASN A 895 31.98 26.68 -5.40
C ASN A 895 33.40 26.11 -5.15
N LYS A 896 33.57 25.48 -3.97
CA LYS A 896 34.84 24.89 -3.54
C LYS A 896 35.32 23.78 -4.49
N GLY A 897 34.39 23.07 -5.14
CA GLY A 897 34.69 22.01 -6.10
C GLY A 897 34.95 22.48 -7.55
N SER A 898 34.76 23.78 -7.85
CA SER A 898 34.94 24.29 -9.21
C SER A 898 36.40 24.59 -9.53
N THR A 899 36.85 24.12 -10.70
CA THR A 899 38.19 24.41 -11.25
C THR A 899 38.18 25.63 -12.18
N LYS A 900 37.02 26.25 -12.39
CA LYS A 900 36.87 27.38 -13.31
C LYS A 900 37.62 28.60 -12.79
N LYS A 901 38.36 29.25 -13.70
CA LYS A 901 39.16 30.44 -13.39
C LYS A 901 38.50 31.67 -14.00
N PRO A 902 38.36 32.77 -13.24
CA PRO A 902 37.96 34.04 -13.82
C PRO A 902 39.12 34.64 -14.64
N ILE A 903 38.82 35.66 -15.45
CA ILE A 903 39.87 36.47 -16.08
C ILE A 903 40.45 37.37 -14.99
N TYR A 904 41.50 36.95 -14.31
CA TYR A 904 42.06 37.71 -13.16
C TYR A 904 43.24 38.62 -13.54
N ASP A 905 43.76 38.57 -14.77
CA ASP A 905 44.94 39.38 -15.18
C ASP A 905 44.71 40.89 -15.03
N TYR A 906 43.46 41.36 -15.10
CA TYR A 906 43.16 42.77 -14.88
C TYR A 906 43.21 43.17 -13.41
N TRP A 907 43.27 42.23 -12.46
CA TRP A 907 43.41 42.53 -11.03
C TRP A 907 44.79 43.10 -10.69
N ASP A 908 45.80 42.84 -11.52
CA ASP A 908 47.13 43.46 -11.39
C ASP A 908 47.18 44.90 -11.95
N LYS A 909 46.10 45.38 -12.57
CA LYS A 909 45.97 46.76 -13.08
C LYS A 909 45.25 47.65 -12.07
N GLU A 910 45.33 48.96 -12.26
CA GLU A 910 44.54 49.91 -11.47
C GLU A 910 43.06 49.87 -11.88
N TRP A 911 42.17 50.03 -10.90
CA TRP A 911 40.76 50.31 -11.13
C TRP A 911 40.61 51.78 -11.49
N LYS A 912 40.03 52.08 -12.65
CA LYS A 912 39.85 53.43 -13.18
C LYS A 912 38.44 53.60 -13.71
N HIS A 913 37.68 54.57 -13.19
CA HIS A 913 36.32 54.86 -13.65
C HIS A 913 36.10 56.36 -13.92
N GLU A 914 35.72 56.69 -15.16
CA GLU A 914 35.59 58.08 -15.63
C GLU A 914 34.52 58.87 -14.87
N SER A 915 33.32 58.30 -14.68
CA SER A 915 32.20 58.99 -14.00
C SER A 915 32.44 59.33 -12.52
N TYR A 916 33.30 58.57 -11.84
CA TYR A 916 33.63 58.82 -10.43
C TYR A 916 34.95 59.58 -10.27
N ARG A 917 35.75 59.70 -11.34
CA ARG A 917 37.11 60.27 -11.32
C ARG A 917 38.01 59.63 -10.26
N VAL A 918 37.96 58.31 -10.13
CA VAL A 918 38.74 57.54 -9.14
C VAL A 918 39.68 56.57 -9.86
N LYS A 919 40.94 56.54 -9.42
CA LYS A 919 42.03 55.68 -9.90
C LYS A 919 42.75 55.06 -8.70
N VAL A 920 42.57 53.76 -8.48
CA VAL A 920 43.04 53.06 -7.27
C VAL A 920 43.64 51.71 -7.62
N ASN A 921 44.58 51.24 -6.79
CA ASN A 921 45.10 49.89 -6.92
C ASN A 921 43.98 48.88 -6.55
N ARG A 922 43.78 47.85 -7.39
CA ARG A 922 42.79 46.80 -7.12
C ARG A 922 43.20 45.91 -5.94
N LYS A 923 44.49 45.67 -5.75
CA LYS A 923 45.04 44.89 -4.62
C LYS A 923 45.23 45.82 -3.43
N ILE A 924 44.12 46.11 -2.74
CA ILE A 924 44.04 47.10 -1.66
C ILE A 924 44.85 46.65 -0.43
N ALA A 925 44.71 45.38 -0.06
CA ALA A 925 45.55 44.73 0.95
C ALA A 925 46.18 43.48 0.33
N ASN A 926 47.51 43.41 0.38
CA ASN A 926 48.30 42.31 -0.19
C ASN A 926 49.68 42.26 0.51
N PRO A 927 49.76 41.76 1.75
CA PRO A 927 50.96 41.86 2.58
C PRO A 927 52.19 41.18 1.96
N HIS A 928 51.98 40.18 1.11
CA HIS A 928 53.02 39.40 0.46
C HIS A 928 53.24 39.77 -1.03
N ASN A 929 52.62 40.85 -1.50
CA ASN A 929 52.73 41.35 -2.88
C ASN A 929 52.48 40.28 -3.97
N LEU A 930 51.51 39.39 -3.74
CA LEU A 930 51.14 38.33 -4.66
C LEU A 930 50.54 38.88 -5.98
N THR A 931 50.73 38.13 -7.06
CA THR A 931 50.07 38.34 -8.36
C THR A 931 48.61 37.91 -8.31
N ALA A 932 47.79 38.33 -9.28
CA ALA A 932 46.38 37.95 -9.35
C ALA A 932 46.17 36.42 -9.37
N SER A 933 47.02 35.69 -10.11
CA SER A 933 46.97 34.24 -10.20
C SER A 933 47.31 33.55 -8.87
N GLU A 934 48.29 34.06 -8.13
CA GLU A 934 48.69 33.53 -6.83
C GLU A 934 47.62 33.78 -5.76
N ILE A 935 46.97 34.94 -5.79
CA ILE A 935 45.83 35.26 -4.92
C ILE A 935 44.66 34.30 -5.19
N TRP A 936 44.34 34.05 -6.47
CA TRP A 936 43.29 33.08 -6.83
C TRP A 936 43.64 31.65 -6.38
N SER A 937 44.90 31.24 -6.54
CA SER A 937 45.37 29.95 -6.03
C SER A 937 45.22 29.87 -4.52
N LYS A 938 45.67 30.89 -3.78
CA LYS A 938 45.56 30.95 -2.32
C LYS A 938 44.11 30.88 -1.84
N LEU A 939 43.20 31.57 -2.52
CA LEU A 939 41.77 31.48 -2.26
C LEU A 939 41.29 30.02 -2.36
N LYS A 940 41.67 29.33 -3.45
CA LYS A 940 41.27 27.93 -3.67
C LYS A 940 41.93 26.97 -2.68
N ASP A 941 43.17 27.23 -2.27
CA ASP A 941 43.87 26.45 -1.26
C ASP A 941 43.17 26.54 0.11
N ILE A 942 42.71 27.73 0.51
CA ILE A 942 41.91 27.89 1.74
C ILE A 942 40.57 27.16 1.60
N GLN A 943 39.89 27.28 0.45
CA GLN A 943 38.61 26.60 0.21
C GLN A 943 38.70 25.06 0.28
N GLN A 944 39.88 24.46 0.06
CA GLN A 944 40.08 23.01 0.19
C GLN A 944 40.04 22.53 1.65
N SER A 945 40.25 23.41 2.63
CA SER A 945 40.15 23.04 4.05
C SER A 945 38.69 22.71 4.41
N PRO A 946 38.41 21.55 5.05
CA PRO A 946 37.07 21.19 5.51
C PRO A 946 36.48 22.15 6.53
N THR A 947 37.32 22.89 7.27
CA THR A 947 36.92 23.87 8.29
C THR A 947 36.79 25.28 7.74
N SER A 948 37.23 25.53 6.51
CA SER A 948 37.16 26.85 5.89
C SER A 948 35.71 27.29 5.65
N LYS A 949 35.48 28.60 5.76
CA LYS A 949 34.18 29.20 5.45
C LYS A 949 34.28 30.11 4.23
N THR A 950 33.41 29.86 3.26
CA THR A 950 33.21 30.76 2.13
C THR A 950 31.94 31.56 2.37
N TYR A 951 32.01 32.88 2.29
CA TYR A 951 30.89 33.78 2.40
C TYR A 951 30.57 34.42 1.05
N VAL A 952 29.28 34.55 0.74
CA VAL A 952 28.79 35.44 -0.31
C VAL A 952 27.97 36.52 0.37
N ILE A 953 28.40 37.77 0.22
CA ILE A 953 27.87 38.90 0.98
C ILE A 953 27.19 39.86 0.01
N ALA A 954 25.89 40.08 0.18
CA ALA A 954 25.20 41.22 -0.40
C ALA A 954 25.36 42.39 0.57
N LEU A 955 26.31 43.29 0.29
CA LEU A 955 26.55 44.50 1.07
C LEU A 955 25.70 45.65 0.52
N MET A 956 24.70 46.07 1.28
CA MET A 956 23.64 46.96 0.83
C MET A 956 23.72 48.32 1.54
N GLY A 957 23.50 49.40 0.79
CA GLY A 957 23.40 50.76 1.31
C GLY A 957 22.07 51.41 0.95
N ASN A 958 21.29 51.90 1.91
CA ASN A 958 20.00 52.58 1.74
C ASN A 958 18.98 51.84 0.84
N ALA A 959 19.05 50.52 0.80
CA ALA A 959 18.20 49.66 -0.02
C ALA A 959 17.19 48.84 0.80
N PHE A 960 17.43 48.69 2.10
CA PHE A 960 16.67 47.82 2.99
C PHE A 960 16.61 48.38 4.41
N SER A 961 15.49 48.15 5.10
CA SER A 961 15.29 48.49 6.51
C SER A 961 14.57 47.33 7.19
N LYS A 962 15.24 46.69 8.17
CA LYS A 962 14.70 45.54 8.89
C LYS A 962 13.37 45.85 9.58
N SER A 963 13.28 47.02 10.23
CA SER A 963 12.06 47.47 10.90
C SER A 963 10.91 47.70 9.91
N SER A 964 11.18 48.35 8.78
CA SER A 964 10.17 48.57 7.73
C SER A 964 9.69 47.25 7.12
N TYR A 965 10.61 46.32 6.85
CA TYR A 965 10.30 44.99 6.35
C TYR A 965 9.42 44.19 7.33
N LEU A 966 9.81 44.09 8.60
CA LEU A 966 9.04 43.36 9.62
C LEU A 966 7.66 43.99 9.87
N ASN A 967 7.55 45.33 9.86
CA ASN A 967 6.28 46.02 10.03
C ASN A 967 5.32 45.78 8.86
N GLU A 968 5.81 45.82 7.62
CA GLU A 968 5.00 45.50 6.44
C GLU A 968 4.58 44.02 6.44
N LYS A 969 5.47 43.11 6.80
CA LYS A 969 5.19 41.67 6.85
C LYS A 969 4.13 41.29 7.89
N ARG A 970 4.04 42.02 9.00
CA ARG A 970 3.03 41.80 10.05
C ARG A 970 1.63 42.29 9.68
N LYS A 971 1.44 42.98 8.55
CA LYS A 971 0.10 43.38 8.07
C LYS A 971 -0.73 42.17 7.66
N GLN A 972 -2.05 42.35 7.62
CA GLN A 972 -2.96 41.31 7.15
C GLN A 972 -2.73 40.98 5.68
N TYR A 973 -3.03 39.74 5.30
CA TYR A 973 -2.90 39.26 3.93
C TYR A 973 -3.81 40.07 3.00
N GLY A 974 -3.22 40.72 1.98
CA GLY A 974 -3.89 41.67 1.08
C GLY A 974 -3.50 43.14 1.29
N ASP A 975 -3.09 43.52 2.50
CA ASP A 975 -2.63 44.88 2.85
C ASP A 975 -1.10 45.03 2.81
N GLN A 976 -0.40 43.91 2.62
CA GLN A 976 1.05 43.87 2.48
C GLN A 976 1.47 44.46 1.12
N LYS A 977 2.56 45.22 1.13
CA LYS A 977 3.22 45.65 -0.11
C LYS A 977 3.71 44.45 -0.93
N PRO A 978 3.41 44.36 -2.25
CA PRO A 978 3.85 43.25 -3.10
C PRO A 978 5.37 43.01 -3.08
N GLU A 979 6.15 44.05 -2.84
CA GLU A 979 7.61 44.00 -2.76
C GLU A 979 8.11 43.07 -1.64
N ILE A 980 7.35 42.87 -0.57
CA ILE A 980 7.74 41.95 0.53
C ILE A 980 7.83 40.51 0.03
N ILE A 981 6.82 40.07 -0.72
CA ILE A 981 6.79 38.72 -1.30
C ILE A 981 7.97 38.54 -2.26
N GLN A 982 8.24 39.54 -3.10
CA GLN A 982 9.36 39.48 -4.05
C GLN A 982 10.70 39.39 -3.34
N ILE A 983 10.91 40.18 -2.29
CA ILE A 983 12.13 40.16 -1.47
C ILE A 983 12.31 38.80 -0.80
N ASP A 984 11.24 38.24 -0.22
CA ASP A 984 11.26 36.95 0.44
C ASP A 984 11.74 35.83 -0.49
N TYR A 985 11.14 35.73 -1.68
CA TYR A 985 11.52 34.72 -2.65
C TYR A 985 12.93 34.95 -3.22
N LEU A 986 13.30 36.19 -3.57
CA LEU A 986 14.62 36.48 -4.13
C LEU A 986 15.74 36.15 -3.15
N LEU A 987 15.62 36.60 -1.90
CA LEU A 987 16.65 36.35 -0.89
C LEU A 987 16.72 34.89 -0.48
N ASN A 988 15.57 34.21 -0.32
CA ASN A 988 15.54 32.80 0.03
C ASN A 988 16.18 31.94 -1.07
N GLN A 989 15.82 32.15 -2.33
CA GLN A 989 16.40 31.41 -3.46
C GLN A 989 17.88 31.70 -3.65
N THR A 990 18.32 32.95 -3.41
CA THR A 990 19.74 33.31 -3.42
C THR A 990 20.49 32.58 -2.31
N ALA A 991 19.98 32.58 -1.08
CA ALA A 991 20.58 31.89 0.05
C ALA A 991 20.71 30.38 -0.19
N ILE A 992 19.67 29.75 -0.78
CA ILE A 992 19.70 28.32 -1.16
C ILE A 992 20.73 28.06 -2.24
N ALA A 993 20.79 28.89 -3.28
CA ALA A 993 21.75 28.73 -4.37
C ALA A 993 23.19 28.87 -3.87
N VAL A 994 23.46 29.85 -3.00
CA VAL A 994 24.76 30.05 -2.33
C VAL A 994 25.13 28.84 -1.46
N GLN A 995 24.19 28.32 -0.66
CA GLN A 995 24.42 27.13 0.17
C GLN A 995 24.72 25.89 -0.68
N ARG A 996 24.03 25.71 -1.81
CA ARG A 996 24.32 24.64 -2.79
C ARG A 996 25.70 24.78 -3.44
N ALA A 997 26.23 26.00 -3.52
CA ALA A 997 27.60 26.29 -3.90
C ALA A 997 28.62 26.13 -2.74
N GLN A 998 28.22 25.53 -1.62
CA GLN A 998 29.06 25.29 -0.44
C GLN A 998 29.60 26.59 0.21
N ALA A 999 28.78 27.63 0.22
CA ALA A 999 29.06 28.91 0.85
C ALA A 999 27.89 29.37 1.75
N GLU A 1000 28.15 30.32 2.65
CA GLU A 1000 27.15 30.95 3.52
C GLU A 1000 26.74 32.32 2.95
N PHE A 1001 25.44 32.57 2.84
CA PHE A 1001 24.93 33.85 2.36
C PHE A 1001 24.70 34.83 3.50
N ILE A 1002 25.22 36.05 3.38
CA ILE A 1002 25.00 37.14 4.33
C ILE A 1002 24.39 38.33 3.59
N LEU A 1003 23.25 38.80 4.06
CA LEU A 1003 22.66 40.06 3.65
C LEU A 1003 23.06 41.13 4.66
N SER A 1004 24.08 41.92 4.34
CA SER A 1004 24.57 42.99 5.21
C SER A 1004 24.02 44.34 4.76
N PHE A 1005 23.35 45.10 5.62
CA PHE A 1005 22.71 46.37 5.24
C PHE A 1005 22.82 47.44 6.33
N ASN A 1006 22.88 48.71 5.94
CA ASN A 1006 22.97 49.80 6.91
C ASN A 1006 21.62 50.06 7.60
N LYS A 1007 21.67 50.39 8.89
CA LYS A 1007 20.51 50.89 9.63
C LYS A 1007 20.08 52.25 9.07
N CYS A 1008 18.83 52.34 8.60
CA CYS A 1008 18.25 53.50 7.88
C CYS A 1008 16.98 54.09 8.51
#